data_AF-A0A814LS12-F1
#
_entry.id   AF-A0A814LS12-F1
#
_cell.length_a   1.000
_cell.length_b   1.000
_cell.length_c   1.000
_cell.angle_alpha   90.00
_cell.angle_beta   90.00
_cell.angle_gamma   90.00
#
_symmetry.space_group_name_H-M   'P 1'
#
loop_
_entity.id
_entity.type
_entity.pdbx_description
1 polymer ?
#
loop_
_entity_poly.entity_id
_entity_poly.type
_entity_poly.pdbx_seq_one_letter_code
_entity_poly.pdbx_strand_id
1 'polypeptide(L)'
;MAQVYTDLPDDLAQAVDQICSPLYAQMFEKIAKEQPNSLSNEEHIMLKYYPNCIIRYEGNRRLEIIERIRRTHLKWFDRWLSEQNTGLPPYIEWNSIMSEIMLHATNILFRIDLGNVITSNETHNECQQIADTIKHILLSISKANPINIDRAAVPLIQDLLLILFYFTLDNKLAIYLKSLELVDLINILIQTSNNDDEIHLQAYRILAVIMTETDIKQLQNSSRIATVFITFIRETIDSGISYEARLHNSLRSLKVLTQHDQIREELIKQEGHSLFLRCILEDKFHPLKAKLPALEILLALTFNKDFAAKLKDNITFVNHIRTLTSSSQQELQLVATALIWKLEKESETTAKIVQQQISSMSSTTIVKKQYDIMISYSHNDRELCHRILNFLEKDQLRVWIDSRLMHGATFDAMAKAIENAEFVLICMSDAYKQSPFCEMEASYAIKRRCHIIPLVMTANYKADGWLGVLTSALIYVDFPKFGFDKAYQELKRQIDLYRMNDSNSRLVNQEQVHHNPSSIVDVIPNTVLTVDNKKEPRPVVTYPYCIDLWTKDHVKSFLLDKELDALLPVLEGMNGKLLNEAYSMCQANKQGMFLSLKEDVNKSQRATLTLKDYLTFLDEIKIYIPLTQNNSLNTTSAVCNLM
;
A
#
# COMPACT_ATOMS: atom_id res chain seq x y z
N MET A 1 -26.93 27.53 -35.33
CA MET A 1 -25.46 27.72 -35.26
C MET A 1 -24.79 26.60 -36.07
N ALA A 2 -24.76 26.74 -37.39
CA ALA A 2 -24.26 25.73 -38.32
C ALA A 2 -23.04 26.30 -39.05
N GLN A 3 -21.86 26.18 -38.44
CA GLN A 3 -20.55 26.47 -39.07
C GLN A 3 -19.42 26.09 -38.09
N VAL A 4 -19.18 24.79 -37.86
CA VAL A 4 -18.04 24.35 -37.02
C VAL A 4 -17.27 23.12 -37.57
N TYR A 5 -17.71 22.43 -38.63
CA TYR A 5 -17.13 21.11 -38.99
C TYR A 5 -16.70 20.93 -40.46
N THR A 6 -16.09 21.94 -41.10
CA THR A 6 -15.61 21.81 -42.50
C THR A 6 -14.48 20.79 -42.71
N ASP A 7 -13.83 20.32 -41.63
CA ASP A 7 -12.65 19.43 -41.70
C ASP A 7 -12.89 18.02 -41.09
N LEU A 8 -14.13 17.67 -40.73
CA LEU A 8 -14.45 16.29 -40.30
C LEU A 8 -14.89 15.44 -41.51
N PRO A 9 -14.60 14.12 -41.53
CA PRO A 9 -15.24 13.23 -42.49
C PRO A 9 -16.76 13.37 -42.40
N ASP A 10 -17.46 13.45 -43.55
CA ASP A 10 -18.90 13.72 -43.61
C ASP A 10 -19.72 12.76 -42.74
N ASP A 11 -19.38 11.46 -42.74
CA ASP A 11 -20.02 10.42 -41.93
C ASP A 11 -19.88 10.68 -40.41
N LEU A 12 -18.75 11.24 -39.98
CA LEU A 12 -18.49 11.53 -38.57
C LEU A 12 -19.22 12.80 -38.13
N ALA A 13 -19.23 13.84 -38.97
CA ALA A 13 -20.00 15.05 -38.71
C ALA A 13 -21.49 14.73 -38.58
N GLN A 14 -22.02 13.90 -39.49
CA GLN A 14 -23.39 13.39 -39.42
C GLN A 14 -23.63 12.61 -38.13
N ALA A 15 -22.73 11.70 -37.74
CA ALA A 15 -22.87 10.93 -36.51
C ALA A 15 -22.98 11.83 -35.26
N VAL A 16 -22.14 12.87 -35.17
CA VAL A 16 -22.17 13.82 -34.05
C VAL A 16 -23.47 14.60 -34.01
N ASP A 17 -23.93 15.11 -35.16
CA ASP A 17 -25.17 15.89 -35.23
C ASP A 17 -26.40 15.04 -34.91
N GLN A 18 -26.43 13.80 -35.39
CA GLN A 18 -27.50 12.86 -35.07
C GLN A 18 -27.49 12.49 -33.58
N ILE A 19 -26.33 12.18 -32.99
CA ILE A 19 -26.23 11.90 -31.55
C ILE A 19 -26.67 13.12 -30.75
N CYS A 20 -26.26 14.33 -31.10
CA CYS A 20 -26.64 15.55 -30.38
C CYS A 20 -28.08 16.00 -30.64
N SER A 21 -28.86 15.28 -31.45
CA SER A 21 -30.26 15.60 -31.70
C SER A 21 -31.15 15.10 -30.56
N PRO A 22 -32.33 15.71 -30.34
CA PRO A 22 -33.32 15.20 -29.39
C PRO A 22 -33.80 13.78 -29.73
N LEU A 23 -33.70 13.36 -31.00
CA LEU A 23 -34.13 12.05 -31.46
C LEU A 23 -33.33 10.93 -30.78
N TYR A 24 -32.03 11.11 -30.56
CA TYR A 24 -31.19 10.13 -29.87
C TYR A 24 -31.74 9.78 -28.47
N ALA A 25 -32.01 10.82 -27.66
CA ALA A 25 -32.55 10.67 -26.31
C ALA A 25 -33.95 10.05 -26.32
N GLN A 26 -34.81 10.46 -27.26
CA GLN A 26 -36.16 9.90 -27.42
C GLN A 26 -36.14 8.42 -27.81
N MET A 27 -35.25 8.03 -28.73
CA MET A 27 -35.10 6.63 -29.13
C MET A 27 -34.52 5.79 -27.99
N PHE A 28 -33.55 6.32 -27.24
CA PHE A 28 -33.03 5.65 -26.05
C PHE A 28 -34.13 5.42 -25.01
N GLU A 29 -34.91 6.45 -24.65
CA GLU A 29 -36.01 6.35 -23.68
C GLU A 29 -37.09 5.36 -24.15
N LYS A 30 -37.41 5.36 -25.45
CA LYS A 30 -38.33 4.39 -26.05
C LYS A 30 -37.83 2.96 -25.85
N ILE A 31 -36.57 2.67 -26.20
CA ILE A 31 -36.00 1.32 -26.06
C ILE A 31 -35.92 0.90 -24.60
N ALA A 32 -35.51 1.81 -23.71
CA ALA A 32 -35.47 1.55 -22.27
C ALA A 32 -36.85 1.17 -21.70
N LYS A 33 -37.92 1.80 -22.21
CA LYS A 33 -39.30 1.51 -21.80
C LYS A 33 -39.87 0.25 -22.44
N GLU A 34 -39.63 0.02 -23.73
CA GLU A 34 -40.27 -1.04 -24.50
C GLU A 34 -39.53 -2.39 -24.41
N GLN A 35 -38.22 -2.39 -24.10
CA GLN A 35 -37.37 -3.58 -24.02
C GLN A 35 -37.58 -4.55 -25.21
N PRO A 36 -37.46 -4.09 -26.47
CA PRO A 36 -37.75 -4.92 -27.64
C PRO A 36 -36.71 -6.02 -27.85
N ASN A 37 -37.09 -7.10 -28.53
CA ASN A 37 -36.21 -8.22 -28.86
C ASN A 37 -35.28 -7.95 -30.07
N SER A 38 -35.54 -6.89 -30.84
CA SER A 38 -34.69 -6.47 -31.97
C SER A 38 -34.81 -4.97 -32.22
N LEU A 39 -33.76 -4.37 -32.78
CA LEU A 39 -33.77 -2.97 -33.21
C LEU A 39 -34.15 -2.86 -34.69
N SER A 40 -34.90 -1.82 -35.04
CA SER A 40 -35.02 -1.37 -36.43
C SER A 40 -33.67 -0.89 -36.98
N ASN A 41 -33.56 -0.77 -38.31
CA ASN A 41 -32.35 -0.26 -38.95
C ASN A 41 -31.99 1.16 -38.44
N GLU A 42 -32.99 2.01 -38.25
CA GLU A 42 -32.79 3.38 -37.75
C GLU A 42 -32.31 3.38 -36.29
N GLU A 43 -32.91 2.58 -35.41
CA GLU A 43 -32.48 2.43 -34.02
C GLU A 43 -31.07 1.84 -33.93
N HIS A 44 -30.74 0.87 -34.77
CA HIS A 44 -29.39 0.31 -34.83
C HIS A 44 -28.35 1.36 -35.27
N ILE A 45 -28.67 2.16 -36.29
CA ILE A 45 -27.77 3.23 -36.75
C ILE A 45 -27.57 4.27 -35.64
N MET A 46 -28.68 4.71 -35.02
CA MET A 46 -28.69 5.79 -34.05
C MET A 46 -28.03 5.41 -32.72
N LEU A 47 -28.36 4.25 -32.16
CA LEU A 47 -27.97 3.85 -30.81
C LEU A 47 -26.73 2.97 -30.76
N LYS A 48 -26.27 2.42 -31.89
CA LYS A 48 -25.09 1.54 -31.94
C LYS A 48 -24.03 2.02 -32.92
N TYR A 49 -24.38 2.21 -34.19
CA TYR A 49 -23.41 2.55 -35.24
C TYR A 49 -22.74 3.89 -34.97
N TYR A 50 -23.52 4.97 -34.82
CA TYR A 50 -22.95 6.30 -34.57
C TYR A 50 -22.11 6.36 -33.28
N PRO A 51 -22.56 5.83 -32.13
CA PRO A 51 -21.70 5.71 -30.95
C PRO A 51 -20.36 5.04 -31.20
N ASN A 52 -20.34 3.93 -31.94
CA ASN A 52 -19.11 3.23 -32.27
C ASN A 52 -18.20 4.04 -33.20
N CYS A 53 -18.77 4.80 -34.14
CA CYS A 53 -18.00 5.73 -34.99
C CYS A 53 -17.29 6.78 -34.14
N ILE A 54 -17.97 7.38 -33.15
CA ILE A 54 -17.37 8.36 -32.23
C ILE A 54 -16.26 7.71 -31.40
N ILE A 55 -16.51 6.52 -30.85
CA ILE A 55 -15.55 5.85 -29.98
C ILE A 55 -14.26 5.47 -30.72
N ARG A 56 -14.36 5.03 -31.97
CA ARG A 56 -13.21 4.65 -32.82
C ARG A 56 -12.45 5.84 -33.41
N TYR A 57 -12.97 7.06 -33.30
CA TYR A 57 -12.32 8.23 -33.88
C TYR A 57 -11.13 8.73 -33.04
N GLU A 58 -9.92 8.68 -33.59
CA GLU A 58 -8.68 9.10 -32.91
C GLU A 58 -8.14 10.47 -33.40
N GLY A 59 -8.93 11.26 -34.13
CA GLY A 59 -8.47 12.54 -34.68
C GLY A 59 -8.44 13.69 -33.67
N ASN A 60 -7.77 14.78 -34.04
CA ASN A 60 -7.46 15.93 -33.17
C ASN A 60 -8.69 16.62 -32.55
N ARG A 61 -9.87 16.47 -33.15
CA ARG A 61 -11.13 17.08 -32.68
C ARG A 61 -11.92 16.20 -31.72
N ARG A 62 -11.39 15.03 -31.33
CA ARG A 62 -12.08 14.08 -30.45
C ARG A 62 -12.58 14.72 -29.16
N LEU A 63 -11.73 15.49 -28.48
CA LEU A 63 -12.09 16.17 -27.23
C LEU A 63 -13.27 17.14 -27.40
N GLU A 64 -13.27 17.92 -28.49
CA GLU A 64 -14.34 18.86 -28.81
C GLU A 64 -15.67 18.14 -29.08
N ILE A 65 -15.62 17.05 -29.84
CA ILE A 65 -16.79 16.21 -30.16
C ILE A 65 -17.38 15.62 -28.88
N ILE A 66 -16.55 14.99 -28.04
CA ILE A 66 -17.01 14.36 -26.80
C ILE A 66 -17.57 15.41 -25.83
N GLU A 67 -16.93 16.57 -25.72
CA GLU A 67 -17.42 17.67 -24.87
C GLU A 67 -18.78 18.20 -25.35
N ARG A 68 -18.99 18.33 -26.66
CA ARG A 68 -20.30 18.70 -27.22
C ARG A 68 -21.37 17.66 -26.89
N ILE A 69 -21.06 16.37 -27.04
CA ILE A 69 -22.01 15.29 -26.73
C ILE A 69 -22.35 15.29 -25.23
N ARG A 70 -21.36 15.42 -24.34
CA ARG A 70 -21.55 15.51 -22.88
C ARG A 70 -22.46 16.68 -22.51
N ARG A 71 -22.15 17.89 -22.99
CA ARG A 71 -22.96 19.09 -22.73
C ARG A 71 -24.42 18.97 -23.21
N THR A 72 -24.65 18.14 -24.23
CA THR A 72 -25.99 17.89 -24.74
C THR A 72 -26.75 16.89 -23.86
N HIS A 73 -26.07 15.85 -23.37
CA HIS A 73 -26.74 14.66 -22.84
C HIS A 73 -26.56 14.39 -21.35
N LEU A 74 -25.56 14.93 -20.65
CA LEU A 74 -25.34 14.59 -19.24
C LEU A 74 -26.53 14.95 -18.33
N LYS A 75 -27.10 16.15 -18.49
CA LYS A 75 -28.32 16.55 -17.76
C LYS A 75 -29.52 15.66 -18.07
N TRP A 76 -29.68 15.27 -19.34
CA TRP A 76 -30.74 14.35 -19.75
C TRP A 76 -30.54 12.97 -19.12
N PHE A 77 -29.32 12.46 -19.17
CA PHE A 77 -28.96 11.15 -18.64
C PHE A 77 -29.14 11.08 -17.12
N ASP A 78 -28.73 12.12 -16.39
CA ASP A 78 -28.96 12.25 -14.94
C ASP A 78 -30.46 12.24 -14.60
N ARG A 79 -31.25 13.05 -15.31
CA ARG A 79 -32.71 13.06 -15.17
C ARG A 79 -33.30 11.68 -15.43
N TRP A 80 -32.93 11.05 -16.54
CA TRP A 80 -33.42 9.72 -16.90
C TRP A 80 -33.06 8.67 -15.83
N LEU A 81 -31.82 8.66 -15.35
CA LEU A 81 -31.38 7.78 -14.26
C LEU A 81 -32.21 7.97 -12.99
N SER A 82 -32.52 9.22 -12.64
CA SER A 82 -33.31 9.55 -11.46
C SER A 82 -34.77 9.11 -11.60
N GLU A 83 -35.40 9.33 -12.77
CA GLU A 83 -36.81 9.03 -13.05
C GLU A 83 -37.08 7.52 -13.08
N GLN A 84 -36.18 6.74 -13.71
CA GLN A 84 -36.32 5.28 -13.79
C GLN A 84 -36.15 4.57 -12.44
N ASN A 85 -35.54 5.22 -11.45
CA ASN A 85 -35.17 4.60 -10.17
C ASN A 85 -35.87 5.21 -8.95
N THR A 86 -37.03 5.85 -9.16
CA THR A 86 -37.88 6.35 -8.07
C THR A 86 -38.58 5.22 -7.29
N GLY A 87 -37.79 4.46 -6.52
CA GLY A 87 -38.19 3.96 -5.21
C GLY A 87 -39.00 2.66 -5.08
N LEU A 88 -39.23 1.86 -6.13
CA LEU A 88 -39.94 0.58 -5.96
C LEU A 88 -39.32 -0.57 -6.78
N PRO A 89 -39.04 -1.73 -6.16
CA PRO A 89 -38.99 -3.01 -6.86
C PRO A 89 -40.33 -3.27 -7.59
N PRO A 90 -40.34 -3.92 -8.76
CA PRO A 90 -39.23 -4.63 -9.39
C PRO A 90 -38.35 -3.71 -10.24
N TYR A 91 -37.03 -3.83 -10.05
CA TYR A 91 -36.01 -3.22 -10.90
C TYR A 91 -36.24 -3.65 -12.35
N ILE A 92 -36.13 -2.74 -13.31
CA ILE A 92 -36.36 -3.06 -14.72
C ILE A 92 -35.36 -4.14 -15.15
N GLU A 93 -35.84 -5.34 -15.51
CA GLU A 93 -35.00 -6.36 -16.12
C GLU A 93 -34.51 -5.85 -17.48
N TRP A 94 -33.20 -5.67 -17.60
CA TRP A 94 -32.59 -5.28 -18.87
C TRP A 94 -32.43 -6.51 -19.76
N ASN A 95 -33.01 -6.43 -20.95
CA ASN A 95 -32.69 -7.39 -21.99
C ASN A 95 -31.29 -7.09 -22.59
N SER A 96 -30.78 -8.01 -23.41
CA SER A 96 -29.44 -7.86 -23.99
C SER A 96 -29.29 -6.59 -24.84
N ILE A 97 -30.36 -6.12 -25.48
CA ILE A 97 -30.37 -4.92 -26.31
C ILE A 97 -30.23 -3.67 -25.44
N MET A 98 -30.96 -3.60 -24.32
CA MET A 98 -30.83 -2.50 -23.38
C MET A 98 -29.42 -2.43 -22.79
N SER A 99 -28.86 -3.56 -22.36
CA SER A 99 -27.48 -3.61 -21.85
C SER A 99 -26.46 -3.13 -22.90
N GLU A 100 -26.65 -3.49 -24.18
CA GLU A 100 -25.77 -3.02 -25.25
C GLU A 100 -25.91 -1.51 -25.52
N ILE A 101 -27.13 -0.98 -25.51
CA ILE A 101 -27.38 0.45 -25.69
C ILE A 101 -26.84 1.26 -24.52
N MET A 102 -27.03 0.78 -23.28
CA MET A 102 -26.45 1.39 -22.08
C MET A 102 -24.92 1.39 -22.16
N LEU A 103 -24.30 0.29 -22.59
CA LEU A 103 -22.85 0.22 -22.82
C LEU A 103 -22.39 1.27 -23.86
N HIS A 104 -23.12 1.46 -24.96
CA HIS A 104 -22.78 2.49 -25.95
C HIS A 104 -22.92 3.91 -25.40
N ALA A 105 -23.99 4.21 -24.66
CA ALA A 105 -24.18 5.51 -24.01
C ALA A 105 -23.06 5.79 -22.99
N THR A 106 -22.79 4.83 -22.10
CA THR A 106 -21.70 4.88 -21.12
C THR A 106 -20.35 5.09 -21.82
N ASN A 107 -20.13 4.42 -22.94
CA ASN A 107 -18.88 4.55 -23.68
C ASN A 107 -18.65 5.98 -24.19
N ILE A 108 -19.66 6.60 -24.81
CA ILE A 108 -19.51 7.96 -25.36
C ILE A 108 -19.40 8.99 -24.24
N LEU A 109 -20.20 8.85 -23.18
CA LEU A 109 -20.30 9.86 -22.14
C LEU A 109 -19.12 9.80 -21.15
N PHE A 110 -18.67 8.60 -20.77
CA PHE A 110 -17.85 8.44 -19.56
C PHE A 110 -16.47 7.82 -19.77
N ARG A 111 -16.06 7.40 -20.98
CA ARG A 111 -14.74 6.77 -21.24
C ARG A 111 -13.53 7.71 -21.16
N ILE A 112 -13.26 8.26 -19.98
CA ILE A 112 -12.12 9.14 -19.69
C ILE A 112 -10.78 8.43 -20.01
N ASP A 113 -10.73 7.10 -19.84
CA ASP A 113 -9.58 6.25 -20.15
C ASP A 113 -9.15 6.24 -21.63
N LEU A 114 -10.04 6.63 -22.55
CA LEU A 114 -9.73 6.77 -23.98
C LEU A 114 -9.19 8.17 -24.33
N GLY A 115 -8.67 8.90 -23.34
CA GLY A 115 -8.20 10.27 -23.50
C GLY A 115 -9.33 11.30 -23.58
N ASN A 116 -10.56 10.92 -23.22
CA ASN A 116 -11.73 11.81 -23.20
C ASN A 116 -11.75 12.66 -21.92
N VAL A 117 -10.67 13.39 -21.66
CA VAL A 117 -10.51 14.23 -20.47
C VAL A 117 -11.62 15.27 -20.41
N ILE A 118 -12.12 15.55 -19.21
CA ILE A 118 -13.15 16.56 -18.99
C ILE A 118 -12.48 17.94 -18.99
N THR A 119 -12.89 18.82 -19.90
CA THR A 119 -12.22 20.11 -20.11
C THR A 119 -12.96 21.28 -19.46
N SER A 120 -14.29 21.18 -19.27
CA SER A 120 -15.09 22.28 -18.74
C SER A 120 -15.61 22.03 -17.33
N ASN A 121 -15.69 23.10 -16.51
CA ASN A 121 -16.22 23.01 -15.15
C ASN A 121 -17.72 22.65 -15.13
N GLU A 122 -18.48 23.03 -16.16
CA GLU A 122 -19.89 22.66 -16.28
C GLU A 122 -20.07 21.15 -16.38
N THR A 123 -19.30 20.49 -17.27
CA THR A 123 -19.30 19.03 -17.42
C THR A 123 -18.83 18.33 -16.15
N HIS A 124 -17.86 18.90 -15.41
CA HIS A 124 -17.48 18.37 -14.10
C HIS A 124 -18.64 18.42 -13.10
N ASN A 125 -19.35 19.55 -13.02
CA ASN A 125 -20.49 19.71 -12.11
C ASN A 125 -21.62 18.73 -12.46
N GLU A 126 -21.90 18.52 -13.75
CA GLU A 126 -22.90 17.54 -14.21
C GLU A 126 -22.47 16.10 -13.85
N CYS A 127 -21.17 15.75 -13.98
CA CYS A 127 -20.67 14.45 -13.54
C CYS A 127 -20.76 14.28 -12.02
N GLN A 128 -20.56 15.34 -11.23
CA GLN A 128 -20.75 15.31 -9.77
C GLN A 128 -22.22 15.04 -9.40
N GLN A 129 -23.17 15.70 -10.08
CA GLN A 129 -24.61 15.44 -9.90
C GLN A 129 -24.96 13.98 -10.22
N ILE A 130 -24.44 13.45 -11.33
CA ILE A 130 -24.60 12.03 -11.68
C ILE A 130 -24.02 11.11 -10.61
N ALA A 131 -22.86 11.44 -10.03
CA ALA A 131 -22.29 10.65 -8.93
C ALA A 131 -23.21 10.62 -7.69
N ASP A 132 -23.86 11.73 -7.35
CA ASP A 132 -24.84 11.80 -6.28
C ASP A 132 -26.08 10.95 -6.59
N THR A 133 -26.63 11.08 -7.81
CA THR A 133 -27.75 10.27 -8.29
C THR A 133 -27.42 8.78 -8.22
N ILE A 134 -26.22 8.37 -8.68
CA ILE A 134 -25.75 6.98 -8.60
C ILE A 134 -25.67 6.51 -7.15
N LYS A 135 -25.08 7.30 -6.25
CA LYS A 135 -25.01 6.97 -4.81
C LYS A 135 -26.42 6.73 -4.24
N HIS A 136 -27.38 7.59 -4.57
CA HIS A 136 -28.76 7.45 -4.10
C HIS A 136 -29.43 6.17 -4.63
N ILE A 137 -29.24 5.84 -5.91
CA ILE A 137 -29.78 4.62 -6.52
C ILE A 137 -29.18 3.37 -5.88
N LEU A 138 -27.85 3.30 -5.79
CA LEU A 138 -27.15 2.16 -5.18
C LEU A 138 -27.55 1.98 -3.72
N LEU A 139 -27.71 3.06 -2.96
CA LEU A 139 -28.19 3.01 -1.57
C LEU A 139 -29.63 2.50 -1.49
N SER A 140 -30.51 2.93 -2.40
CA SER A 140 -31.89 2.45 -2.47
C SER A 140 -31.96 0.95 -2.76
N ILE A 141 -31.19 0.48 -3.76
CA ILE A 141 -31.10 -0.95 -4.11
C ILE A 141 -30.55 -1.75 -2.93
N SER A 142 -29.47 -1.28 -2.31
CA SER A 142 -28.87 -1.95 -1.14
C SER A 142 -29.86 -2.08 0.03
N LYS A 143 -30.63 -1.02 0.33
CA LYS A 143 -31.64 -1.05 1.40
C LYS A 143 -32.79 -2.01 1.12
N ALA A 144 -33.22 -2.10 -0.12
CA ALA A 144 -34.28 -3.01 -0.53
C ALA A 144 -33.81 -4.48 -0.65
N ASN A 145 -32.50 -4.72 -0.73
CA ASN A 145 -31.89 -6.03 -0.86
C ASN A 145 -30.85 -6.30 0.26
N PRO A 146 -31.28 -6.42 1.53
CA PRO A 146 -30.37 -6.47 2.67
C PRO A 146 -29.53 -7.75 2.76
N ILE A 147 -29.92 -8.82 2.04
CA ILE A 147 -29.22 -10.12 2.07
C ILE A 147 -28.56 -10.38 0.72
N ASN A 148 -29.35 -10.43 -0.34
CA ASN A 148 -28.88 -10.72 -1.70
C ASN A 148 -29.53 -9.74 -2.66
N ILE A 149 -28.71 -9.16 -3.53
CA ILE A 149 -29.17 -8.30 -4.63
C ILE A 149 -30.04 -9.13 -5.58
N ASP A 150 -31.22 -8.63 -5.92
CA ASP A 150 -32.07 -9.19 -6.95
C ASP A 150 -31.32 -9.27 -8.29
N ARG A 151 -31.43 -10.39 -8.99
CA ARG A 151 -30.81 -10.60 -10.32
C ARG A 151 -31.21 -9.51 -11.31
N ALA A 152 -32.45 -8.99 -11.21
CA ALA A 152 -32.92 -7.91 -12.06
C ALA A 152 -32.14 -6.60 -11.88
N ALA A 153 -31.56 -6.37 -10.69
CA ALA A 153 -30.81 -5.15 -10.38
C ALA A 153 -29.32 -5.24 -10.77
N VAL A 154 -28.79 -6.45 -11.03
CA VAL A 154 -27.36 -6.67 -11.26
C VAL A 154 -26.81 -5.88 -12.46
N PRO A 155 -27.45 -5.89 -13.66
CA PRO A 155 -26.92 -5.14 -14.81
C PRO A 155 -26.83 -3.64 -14.54
N LEU A 156 -27.84 -3.07 -13.87
CA LEU A 156 -27.83 -1.67 -13.48
C LEU A 156 -26.67 -1.37 -12.52
N ILE A 157 -26.48 -2.17 -11.47
CA ILE A 157 -25.38 -1.97 -10.52
C ILE A 157 -24.02 -2.05 -11.20
N GLN A 158 -23.83 -3.02 -12.11
CA GLN A 158 -22.60 -3.14 -12.88
C GLN A 158 -22.29 -1.86 -13.66
N ASP A 159 -23.27 -1.33 -14.40
CA ASP A 159 -23.09 -0.09 -15.18
C ASP A 159 -22.89 1.15 -14.28
N LEU A 160 -23.63 1.27 -13.18
CA LEU A 160 -23.47 2.39 -12.26
C LEU A 160 -22.08 2.40 -11.60
N LEU A 161 -21.58 1.23 -11.17
CA LEU A 161 -20.22 1.10 -10.64
C LEU A 161 -19.18 1.35 -11.74
N LEU A 162 -19.41 0.93 -12.97
CA LEU A 162 -18.51 1.22 -14.08
C LEU A 162 -18.40 2.73 -14.35
N ILE A 163 -19.52 3.48 -14.29
CA ILE A 163 -19.53 4.95 -14.41
C ILE A 163 -18.73 5.59 -13.27
N LEU A 164 -18.99 5.18 -12.02
CA LEU A 164 -18.21 5.67 -10.87
C LEU A 164 -16.72 5.35 -11.00
N PHE A 165 -16.38 4.15 -11.49
CA PHE A 165 -15.00 3.79 -11.78
C PHE A 165 -14.38 4.77 -12.79
N TYR A 166 -15.06 5.10 -13.89
CA TYR A 166 -14.52 6.07 -14.84
C TYR A 166 -14.27 7.45 -14.21
N PHE A 167 -15.15 7.89 -13.31
CA PHE A 167 -14.95 9.14 -12.57
C PHE A 167 -13.69 9.13 -11.70
N THR A 168 -13.23 7.97 -11.22
CA THR A 168 -11.96 7.87 -10.48
C THR A 168 -10.72 8.19 -11.32
N LEU A 169 -10.85 8.22 -12.66
CA LEU A 169 -9.74 8.52 -13.57
C LEU A 169 -9.50 10.02 -13.74
N ASP A 170 -10.46 10.86 -13.36
CA ASP A 170 -10.30 12.31 -13.30
C ASP A 170 -9.95 12.75 -11.87
N ASN A 171 -8.96 13.64 -11.72
CA ASN A 171 -8.48 14.04 -10.39
C ASN A 171 -9.53 14.81 -9.58
N LYS A 172 -10.32 15.70 -10.21
CA LYS A 172 -11.32 16.49 -9.50
C LYS A 172 -12.48 15.62 -9.07
N LEU A 173 -12.94 14.72 -9.94
CA LEU A 173 -14.00 13.77 -9.61
C LEU A 173 -13.53 12.74 -8.58
N ALA A 174 -12.30 12.22 -8.65
CA ALA A 174 -11.76 11.32 -7.63
C ALA A 174 -11.76 11.96 -6.23
N ILE A 175 -11.40 13.25 -6.12
CA ILE A 175 -11.49 14.00 -4.86
C ILE A 175 -12.94 14.12 -4.40
N TYR A 176 -13.87 14.41 -5.32
CA TYR A 176 -15.29 14.48 -5.01
C TYR A 176 -15.83 13.14 -4.49
N LEU A 177 -15.52 12.02 -5.16
CA LEU A 177 -15.95 10.67 -4.75
C LEU A 177 -15.46 10.30 -3.35
N LYS A 178 -14.25 10.73 -2.97
CA LYS A 178 -13.74 10.57 -1.58
C LYS A 178 -14.61 11.28 -0.54
N SER A 179 -15.21 12.42 -0.91
CA SER A 179 -16.14 13.15 -0.03
C SER A 179 -17.53 12.52 0.06
N LEU A 180 -17.87 11.59 -0.83
CA LEU A 180 -19.19 10.95 -0.87
C LEU A 180 -19.34 9.74 0.08
N GLU A 181 -18.33 9.40 0.89
CA GLU A 181 -18.40 8.31 1.88
C GLU A 181 -18.90 6.98 1.28
N LEU A 182 -18.42 6.62 0.08
CA LEU A 182 -18.92 5.46 -0.68
C LEU A 182 -18.43 4.10 -0.15
N VAL A 183 -17.44 4.08 0.76
CA VAL A 183 -16.75 2.86 1.19
C VAL A 183 -17.72 1.84 1.78
N ASP A 184 -18.54 2.24 2.75
CA ASP A 184 -19.50 1.34 3.41
C ASP A 184 -20.56 0.81 2.44
N LEU A 185 -21.07 1.69 1.57
CA LEU A 185 -22.04 1.31 0.55
C LEU A 185 -21.47 0.26 -0.42
N ILE A 186 -20.24 0.47 -0.91
CA ILE A 186 -19.58 -0.47 -1.81
C ILE A 186 -19.30 -1.81 -1.10
N ASN A 187 -18.89 -1.78 0.17
CA ASN A 187 -18.70 -2.99 0.97
C ASN A 187 -19.99 -3.80 1.11
N ILE A 188 -21.13 -3.14 1.34
CA ILE A 188 -22.43 -3.82 1.38
C ILE A 188 -22.77 -4.45 0.02
N LEU A 189 -22.51 -3.75 -1.09
CA LEU A 189 -22.73 -4.30 -2.44
C LEU A 189 -21.82 -5.52 -2.72
N ILE A 190 -20.56 -5.50 -2.28
CA ILE A 190 -19.65 -6.65 -2.39
C ILE A 190 -20.24 -7.86 -1.64
N GLN A 191 -20.75 -7.66 -0.43
CA GLN A 191 -21.30 -8.73 0.42
C GLN A 191 -22.61 -9.33 -0.12
N THR A 192 -23.47 -8.50 -0.71
CA THR A 192 -24.83 -8.88 -1.13
C THR A 192 -24.92 -9.31 -2.61
N SER A 193 -23.84 -9.15 -3.39
CA SER A 193 -23.81 -9.43 -4.84
C SER A 193 -23.57 -10.89 -5.22
N ASN A 194 -23.62 -11.84 -4.28
CA ASN A 194 -23.45 -13.28 -4.55
C ASN A 194 -22.16 -13.64 -5.32
N ASN A 195 -21.05 -12.91 -5.08
CA ASN A 195 -19.80 -13.04 -5.82
C ASN A 195 -19.93 -12.80 -7.33
N ASP A 196 -20.71 -11.80 -7.75
CA ASP A 196 -20.68 -11.30 -9.13
C ASP A 196 -19.30 -10.71 -9.45
N ASP A 197 -18.66 -11.20 -10.52
CA ASP A 197 -17.29 -10.83 -10.89
C ASP A 197 -17.18 -9.35 -11.31
N GLU A 198 -18.15 -8.84 -12.06
CA GLU A 198 -18.11 -7.47 -12.59
C GLU A 198 -18.37 -6.44 -11.49
N ILE A 199 -19.37 -6.68 -10.62
CA ILE A 199 -19.61 -5.83 -9.44
C ILE A 199 -18.35 -5.78 -8.57
N HIS A 200 -17.74 -6.94 -8.27
CA HIS A 200 -16.54 -7.00 -7.44
C HIS A 200 -15.37 -6.27 -8.12
N LEU A 201 -15.17 -6.45 -9.42
CA LEU A 201 -14.10 -5.78 -10.16
C LEU A 201 -14.23 -4.26 -10.09
N GLN A 202 -15.41 -3.72 -10.43
CA GLN A 202 -15.62 -2.28 -10.41
C GLN A 202 -15.55 -1.71 -8.99
N ALA A 203 -16.13 -2.41 -8.02
CA ALA A 203 -16.05 -2.06 -6.60
C ALA A 203 -14.59 -1.94 -6.14
N TYR A 204 -13.76 -2.96 -6.34
CA TYR A 204 -12.36 -2.92 -5.89
C TYR A 204 -11.52 -1.88 -6.65
N ARG A 205 -11.83 -1.59 -7.92
CA ARG A 205 -11.16 -0.51 -8.67
C ARG A 205 -11.52 0.87 -8.14
N ILE A 206 -12.78 1.10 -7.75
CA ILE A 206 -13.20 2.35 -7.10
C ILE A 206 -12.52 2.48 -5.74
N LEU A 207 -12.62 1.43 -4.92
CA LEU A 207 -12.02 1.34 -3.59
C LEU A 207 -10.52 1.60 -3.61
N ALA A 208 -9.79 1.07 -4.61
CA ALA A 208 -8.36 1.34 -4.80
C ALA A 208 -8.02 2.83 -4.95
N VAL A 209 -8.97 3.68 -5.36
CA VAL A 209 -8.76 5.13 -5.49
C VAL A 209 -9.31 5.91 -4.29
N ILE A 210 -10.47 5.51 -3.75
CA ILE A 210 -11.16 6.28 -2.71
C ILE A 210 -10.74 5.93 -1.28
N MET A 211 -10.29 4.69 -1.04
CA MET A 211 -9.90 4.24 0.29
C MET A 211 -8.58 4.85 0.73
N THR A 212 -8.44 5.05 2.03
CA THR A 212 -7.14 5.28 2.64
C THR A 212 -6.37 3.97 2.69
N GLU A 213 -5.07 4.06 2.93
CA GLU A 213 -4.26 2.86 3.03
C GLU A 213 -4.62 1.98 4.25
N THR A 214 -5.03 2.60 5.36
CA THR A 214 -5.51 1.86 6.53
C THR A 214 -6.75 1.05 6.20
N ASP A 215 -7.64 1.60 5.38
CA ASP A 215 -8.84 0.90 4.95
C ASP A 215 -8.47 -0.25 4.00
N ILE A 216 -7.54 -0.02 3.06
CA ILE A 216 -7.09 -1.05 2.10
C ILE A 216 -6.58 -2.28 2.83
N LYS A 217 -5.85 -2.13 3.93
CA LYS A 217 -5.35 -3.27 4.73
C LYS A 217 -6.43 -4.01 5.51
N GLN A 218 -7.58 -3.38 5.71
CA GLN A 218 -8.74 -4.01 6.36
C GLN A 218 -9.66 -4.70 5.36
N LEU A 219 -9.36 -4.61 4.05
CA LEU A 219 -10.11 -5.34 3.03
C LEU A 219 -10.11 -6.83 3.32
N GLN A 220 -11.31 -7.39 3.40
CA GLN A 220 -11.50 -8.83 3.60
C GLN A 220 -11.46 -9.56 2.27
N ASN A 221 -11.39 -10.90 2.32
CA ASN A 221 -11.49 -11.77 1.15
C ASN A 221 -10.40 -11.53 0.08
N SER A 222 -9.15 -11.36 0.49
CA SER A 222 -8.00 -11.14 -0.42
C SER A 222 -7.90 -12.17 -1.55
N SER A 223 -8.30 -13.42 -1.29
CA SER A 223 -8.35 -14.48 -2.31
C SER A 223 -9.32 -14.15 -3.44
N ARG A 224 -10.52 -13.66 -3.10
CA ARG A 224 -11.54 -13.24 -4.08
C ARG A 224 -11.09 -12.02 -4.87
N ILE A 225 -10.47 -11.05 -4.22
CA ILE A 225 -9.90 -9.86 -4.89
C ILE A 225 -8.89 -10.32 -5.96
N ALA A 226 -7.94 -11.18 -5.59
CA ALA A 226 -6.97 -11.71 -6.53
C ALA A 226 -7.64 -12.46 -7.68
N THR A 227 -8.62 -13.34 -7.41
CA THR A 227 -9.34 -14.10 -8.43
C THR A 227 -10.00 -13.18 -9.46
N VAL A 228 -10.75 -12.17 -9.02
CA VAL A 228 -11.50 -11.26 -9.92
C VAL A 228 -10.56 -10.50 -10.85
N PHE A 229 -9.45 -9.97 -10.32
CA PHE A 229 -8.46 -9.30 -11.15
C PHE A 229 -7.73 -10.26 -12.09
N ILE A 230 -7.37 -11.47 -11.63
CA ILE A 230 -6.70 -12.48 -12.46
C ILE A 230 -7.59 -12.90 -13.63
N THR A 231 -8.87 -13.20 -13.38
CA THR A 231 -9.85 -13.58 -14.41
C THR A 231 -9.98 -12.48 -15.45
N PHE A 232 -10.27 -11.25 -15.01
CA PHE A 232 -10.45 -10.12 -15.92
C PHE A 232 -9.19 -9.81 -16.75
N ILE A 233 -8.01 -9.81 -16.12
CA ILE A 233 -6.74 -9.52 -16.81
C ILE A 233 -6.44 -10.63 -17.83
N ARG A 234 -6.70 -11.90 -17.49
CA ARG A 234 -6.51 -13.03 -18.41
C ARG A 234 -7.40 -12.90 -19.63
N GLU A 235 -8.69 -12.69 -19.44
CA GLU A 235 -9.66 -12.48 -20.53
C GLU A 235 -9.24 -11.30 -21.41
N THR A 236 -8.81 -10.20 -20.79
CA THR A 236 -8.36 -9.00 -21.49
C THR A 236 -7.11 -9.26 -22.35
N ILE A 237 -6.16 -10.05 -21.85
CA ILE A 237 -4.93 -10.42 -22.55
C ILE A 237 -5.20 -11.37 -23.72
N ASP A 238 -6.10 -12.33 -23.53
CA ASP A 238 -6.39 -13.39 -24.49
C ASP A 238 -7.34 -12.95 -25.61
N SER A 239 -8.22 -11.97 -25.34
CA SER A 239 -9.23 -11.49 -26.31
C SER A 239 -8.66 -10.69 -27.50
N GLY A 240 -7.37 -10.37 -27.53
CA GLY A 240 -6.66 -9.83 -28.71
C GLY A 240 -7.17 -8.47 -29.24
N ILE A 241 -6.50 -7.39 -28.84
CA ILE A 241 -6.55 -6.01 -29.41
C ILE A 241 -7.90 -5.27 -29.19
N SER A 242 -7.82 -4.15 -28.44
CA SER A 242 -8.84 -3.10 -28.15
C SER A 242 -9.23 -2.93 -26.67
N TYR A 243 -8.56 -3.63 -25.76
CA TYR A 243 -8.75 -3.45 -24.32
C TYR A 243 -7.56 -2.86 -23.58
N GLU A 244 -6.62 -2.21 -24.28
CA GLU A 244 -5.42 -1.65 -23.67
C GLU A 244 -5.74 -0.70 -22.51
N ALA A 245 -6.76 0.16 -22.68
CA ALA A 245 -7.22 1.05 -21.62
C ALA A 245 -7.84 0.28 -20.44
N ARG A 246 -8.60 -0.79 -20.70
CA ARG A 246 -9.17 -1.64 -19.64
C ARG A 246 -8.07 -2.39 -18.88
N LEU A 247 -7.12 -2.99 -19.60
CA LEU A 247 -5.95 -3.66 -19.03
C LEU A 247 -5.15 -2.70 -18.16
N HIS A 248 -4.81 -1.53 -18.70
CA HIS A 248 -4.06 -0.50 -17.99
C HIS A 248 -4.73 -0.12 -16.68
N ASN A 249 -6.04 0.16 -16.73
CA ASN A 249 -6.78 0.60 -15.56
C ASN A 249 -6.91 -0.49 -14.50
N SER A 250 -7.07 -1.75 -14.90
CA SER A 250 -7.11 -2.88 -13.95
C SER A 250 -5.74 -3.13 -13.33
N LEU A 251 -4.66 -3.08 -14.10
CA LEU A 251 -3.29 -3.16 -13.57
C LEU A 251 -2.97 -1.99 -12.61
N ARG A 252 -3.39 -0.76 -12.96
CA ARG A 252 -3.22 0.42 -12.11
C ARG A 252 -3.94 0.27 -10.77
N SER A 253 -5.17 -0.22 -10.79
CA SER A 253 -5.96 -0.44 -9.57
C SER A 253 -5.35 -1.56 -8.72
N LEU A 254 -4.98 -2.67 -9.36
CA LEU A 254 -4.35 -3.80 -8.69
C LEU A 254 -3.01 -3.42 -8.06
N LYS A 255 -2.20 -2.58 -8.71
CA LYS A 255 -0.97 -2.04 -8.14
C LYS A 255 -1.22 -1.42 -6.76
N VAL A 256 -2.25 -0.59 -6.63
CA VAL A 256 -2.58 0.04 -5.33
C VAL A 256 -3.00 -1.02 -4.32
N LEU A 257 -3.86 -1.97 -4.72
CA LEU A 257 -4.31 -3.06 -3.85
C LEU A 257 -3.18 -4.00 -3.41
N THR A 258 -2.08 -4.07 -4.15
CA THR A 258 -0.91 -4.85 -3.74
C THR A 258 -0.24 -4.31 -2.47
N GLN A 259 -0.64 -3.19 -1.90
CA GLN A 259 -0.21 -2.79 -0.54
C GLN A 259 -0.70 -3.74 0.55
N HIS A 260 -1.75 -4.51 0.25
CA HIS A 260 -2.25 -5.52 1.16
C HIS A 260 -1.43 -6.81 1.00
N ASP A 261 -0.72 -7.22 2.06
CA ASP A 261 0.19 -8.37 2.02
C ASP A 261 -0.51 -9.68 1.61
N GLN A 262 -1.68 -9.97 2.19
CA GLN A 262 -2.47 -11.15 1.78
C GLN A 262 -2.91 -11.13 0.30
N ILE A 263 -3.15 -9.95 -0.31
CA ILE A 263 -3.44 -9.86 -1.76
C ILE A 263 -2.18 -10.23 -2.56
N ARG A 264 -0.98 -9.77 -2.13
CA ARG A 264 0.30 -10.17 -2.76
C ARG A 264 0.45 -11.70 -2.74
N GLU A 265 0.23 -12.32 -1.58
CA GLU A 265 0.33 -13.76 -1.40
C GLU A 265 -0.68 -14.53 -2.26
N GLU A 266 -1.93 -14.07 -2.34
CA GLU A 266 -2.96 -14.70 -3.16
C GLU A 266 -2.70 -14.55 -4.67
N LEU A 267 -2.14 -13.42 -5.13
CA LEU A 267 -1.69 -13.24 -6.52
C LEU A 267 -0.56 -14.22 -6.89
N ILE A 268 0.35 -14.53 -5.95
CA ILE A 268 1.41 -15.50 -6.16
C ILE A 268 0.82 -16.92 -6.19
N LYS A 269 0.01 -17.27 -5.19
CA LYS A 269 -0.63 -18.59 -5.01
C LYS A 269 -1.55 -18.97 -6.18
N GLN A 270 -2.30 -18.01 -6.72
CA GLN A 270 -3.21 -18.22 -7.86
C GLN A 270 -2.54 -18.05 -9.22
N GLU A 271 -1.20 -18.02 -9.27
CA GLU A 271 -0.41 -17.86 -10.50
C GLU A 271 -0.71 -16.58 -11.30
N GLY A 272 -1.25 -15.54 -10.67
CA GLY A 272 -1.52 -14.25 -11.30
C GLY A 272 -0.27 -13.57 -11.86
N HIS A 273 0.89 -13.81 -11.23
CA HIS A 273 2.19 -13.32 -11.69
C HIS A 273 2.56 -13.75 -13.13
N SER A 274 2.03 -14.89 -13.60
CA SER A 274 2.24 -15.35 -14.99
C SER A 274 1.64 -14.38 -16.02
N LEU A 275 0.52 -13.72 -15.70
CA LEU A 275 -0.12 -12.73 -16.56
C LEU A 275 0.73 -11.45 -16.64
N PHE A 276 1.33 -11.02 -15.53
CA PHE A 276 2.23 -9.87 -15.54
C PHE A 276 3.51 -10.14 -16.35
N LEU A 277 4.06 -11.36 -16.26
CA LEU A 277 5.18 -11.79 -17.10
C LEU A 277 4.80 -11.74 -18.60
N ARG A 278 3.61 -12.19 -18.98
CA ARG A 278 3.09 -12.06 -20.35
C ARG A 278 3.01 -10.60 -20.79
N CYS A 279 2.44 -9.73 -19.95
CA CYS A 279 2.39 -8.29 -20.24
C CYS A 279 3.77 -7.69 -20.54
N ILE A 280 4.80 -8.14 -19.82
CA ILE A 280 6.17 -7.62 -19.93
C ILE A 280 6.89 -8.19 -21.15
N LEU A 281 6.83 -9.51 -21.34
CA LEU A 281 7.63 -10.24 -22.32
C LEU A 281 7.04 -10.23 -23.73
N GLU A 282 5.71 -10.13 -23.87
CA GLU A 282 5.09 -10.06 -25.20
C GLU A 282 5.20 -8.64 -25.78
N ASP A 283 5.67 -8.52 -27.03
CA ASP A 283 5.92 -7.22 -27.67
C ASP A 283 4.65 -6.44 -28.03
N LYS A 284 3.51 -7.12 -28.10
CA LYS A 284 2.20 -6.51 -28.45
C LYS A 284 1.71 -5.49 -27.41
N PHE A 285 2.27 -5.51 -26.19
CA PHE A 285 1.80 -4.68 -25.09
C PHE A 285 2.53 -3.34 -25.02
N HIS A 286 1.76 -2.27 -24.82
CA HIS A 286 2.30 -0.93 -24.74
C HIS A 286 3.24 -0.76 -23.52
N PRO A 287 4.43 -0.14 -23.72
CA PRO A 287 5.44 0.03 -22.67
C PRO A 287 4.90 0.67 -21.37
N LEU A 288 4.26 1.84 -21.46
CA LEU A 288 3.77 2.56 -20.27
C LEU A 288 2.40 2.11 -19.75
N LYS A 289 1.49 1.63 -20.62
CA LYS A 289 0.13 1.27 -20.24
C LYS A 289 0.00 -0.15 -19.70
N ALA A 290 0.84 -1.08 -20.15
CA ALA A 290 0.80 -2.48 -19.72
C ALA A 290 2.10 -2.92 -19.05
N LYS A 291 3.26 -2.71 -19.68
CA LYS A 291 4.54 -3.24 -19.14
C LYS A 291 4.92 -2.56 -17.81
N LEU A 292 4.82 -1.24 -17.73
CA LEU A 292 5.16 -0.47 -16.54
C LEU A 292 4.37 -0.91 -15.29
N PRO A 293 3.02 -0.89 -15.26
CA PRO A 293 2.29 -1.30 -14.07
C PRO A 293 2.46 -2.80 -13.76
N ALA A 294 2.65 -3.65 -14.77
CA ALA A 294 2.98 -5.06 -14.56
C ALA A 294 4.33 -5.24 -13.85
N LEU A 295 5.36 -4.45 -14.23
CA LEU A 295 6.65 -4.44 -13.56
C LEU A 295 6.54 -3.93 -12.12
N GLU A 296 5.75 -2.88 -11.88
CA GLU A 296 5.52 -2.34 -10.53
C GLU A 296 4.83 -3.38 -9.63
N ILE A 297 3.84 -4.11 -10.15
CA ILE A 297 3.20 -5.21 -9.43
C ILE A 297 4.22 -6.31 -9.15
N LEU A 298 5.00 -6.77 -10.14
CA LEU A 298 6.03 -7.79 -9.90
C LEU A 298 7.04 -7.35 -8.85
N LEU A 299 7.46 -6.08 -8.86
CA LEU A 299 8.34 -5.52 -7.84
C LEU A 299 7.69 -5.61 -6.45
N ALA A 300 6.41 -5.25 -6.31
CA ALA A 300 5.68 -5.41 -5.05
C ALA A 300 5.57 -6.89 -4.61
N LEU A 301 5.45 -7.84 -5.55
CA LEU A 301 5.43 -9.27 -5.23
C LEU A 301 6.80 -9.81 -4.78
N THR A 302 7.92 -9.19 -5.21
CA THR A 302 9.28 -9.62 -4.81
C THR A 302 9.60 -9.42 -3.32
N PHE A 303 8.72 -8.77 -2.56
CA PHE A 303 8.84 -8.74 -1.10
C PHE A 303 8.61 -10.12 -0.48
N ASN A 304 7.90 -11.02 -1.17
CA ASN A 304 7.93 -12.45 -0.87
C ASN A 304 9.25 -13.07 -1.37
N LYS A 305 10.05 -13.62 -0.44
CA LYS A 305 11.40 -14.14 -0.72
C LYS A 305 11.39 -15.35 -1.65
N ASP A 306 10.44 -16.26 -1.50
CA ASP A 306 10.34 -17.46 -2.32
C ASP A 306 9.96 -17.10 -3.77
N PHE A 307 9.05 -16.14 -3.92
CA PHE A 307 8.71 -15.58 -5.22
C PHE A 307 9.89 -14.84 -5.86
N ALA A 308 10.62 -14.03 -5.09
CA ALA A 308 11.82 -13.34 -5.60
C ALA A 308 12.89 -14.33 -6.10
N ALA A 309 13.10 -15.44 -5.39
CA ALA A 309 14.01 -16.51 -5.84
C ALA A 309 13.53 -17.14 -7.15
N LYS A 310 12.25 -17.53 -7.24
CA LYS A 310 11.65 -18.06 -8.48
C LYS A 310 11.76 -17.09 -9.66
N LEU A 311 11.55 -15.80 -9.41
CA LEU A 311 11.62 -14.77 -10.44
C LEU A 311 13.07 -14.54 -10.91
N LYS A 312 14.04 -14.62 -9.99
CA LYS A 312 15.48 -14.57 -10.31
C LYS A 312 15.93 -15.72 -11.21
N ASP A 313 15.38 -16.91 -11.01
CA ASP A 313 15.72 -18.09 -11.79
C ASP A 313 15.10 -18.06 -13.21
N ASN A 314 14.17 -17.14 -13.48
CA ASN A 314 13.61 -16.92 -14.81
C ASN A 314 14.57 -16.12 -15.70
N ILE A 315 15.48 -16.84 -16.39
CA ILE A 315 16.52 -16.27 -17.25
C ILE A 315 15.93 -15.35 -18.34
N THR A 316 14.82 -15.74 -18.96
CA THR A 316 14.17 -14.95 -20.01
C THR A 316 13.72 -13.60 -19.48
N PHE A 317 13.04 -13.59 -18.33
CA PHE A 317 12.62 -12.37 -17.66
C PHE A 317 13.82 -11.51 -17.26
N VAL A 318 14.81 -12.07 -16.57
CA VAL A 318 15.98 -11.32 -16.09
C VAL A 318 16.74 -10.67 -17.26
N ASN A 319 16.95 -11.40 -18.36
CA ASN A 319 17.59 -10.84 -19.54
C ASN A 319 16.77 -9.70 -20.15
N HIS A 320 15.44 -9.84 -20.24
CA HIS A 320 14.58 -8.76 -20.72
C HIS A 320 14.68 -7.52 -19.82
N ILE A 321 14.61 -7.68 -18.49
CA ILE A 321 14.74 -6.56 -17.56
C ILE A 321 16.10 -5.86 -17.69
N ARG A 322 17.20 -6.60 -17.90
CA ARG A 322 18.52 -6.00 -18.14
C ARG A 322 18.51 -5.07 -19.35
N THR A 323 17.81 -5.42 -20.43
CA THR A 323 17.67 -4.51 -21.58
C THR A 323 16.91 -3.23 -21.21
N LEU A 324 15.89 -3.33 -20.34
CA LEU A 324 15.10 -2.19 -19.88
C LEU A 324 15.88 -1.24 -18.96
N THR A 325 16.95 -1.69 -18.30
CA THR A 325 17.83 -0.78 -17.51
C THR A 325 18.55 0.27 -18.36
N SER A 326 18.58 0.10 -19.68
CA SER A 326 19.10 1.06 -20.66
C SER A 326 18.00 1.69 -21.52
N SER A 327 16.73 1.57 -21.11
CA SER A 327 15.59 2.14 -21.83
C SER A 327 15.65 3.68 -21.87
N SER A 328 15.17 4.27 -22.97
CA SER A 328 14.96 5.72 -23.07
C SER A 328 13.77 6.21 -22.24
N GLN A 329 12.85 5.32 -21.87
CA GLN A 329 11.72 5.63 -21.00
C GLN A 329 12.15 5.52 -19.53
N GLN A 330 12.19 6.66 -18.85
CA GLN A 330 12.72 6.78 -17.49
C GLN A 330 11.95 5.93 -16.48
N GLU A 331 10.62 5.84 -16.60
CA GLU A 331 9.77 5.07 -15.70
C GLU A 331 10.07 3.57 -15.79
N LEU A 332 10.25 3.04 -17.00
CA LEU A 332 10.62 1.65 -17.21
C LEU A 332 12.04 1.36 -16.74
N GLN A 333 12.98 2.25 -17.07
CA GLN A 333 14.35 2.14 -16.62
C GLN A 333 14.43 2.06 -15.10
N LEU A 334 13.63 2.89 -14.42
CA LEU A 334 13.56 2.93 -12.97
C LEU A 334 13.07 1.61 -12.38
N VAL A 335 11.89 1.13 -12.78
CA VAL A 335 11.35 -0.13 -12.23
C VAL A 335 12.25 -1.32 -12.58
N ALA A 336 12.82 -1.35 -13.79
CA ALA A 336 13.74 -2.40 -14.21
C ALA A 336 15.00 -2.43 -13.35
N THR A 337 15.59 -1.26 -13.08
CA THR A 337 16.79 -1.17 -12.24
C THR A 337 16.49 -1.58 -10.79
N ALA A 338 15.30 -1.23 -10.28
CA ALA A 338 14.85 -1.67 -8.95
C ALA A 338 14.73 -3.20 -8.87
N LEU A 339 14.10 -3.83 -9.86
CA LEU A 339 13.95 -5.27 -9.94
C LEU A 339 15.30 -5.99 -10.01
N ILE A 340 16.24 -5.54 -10.86
CA ILE A 340 17.59 -6.13 -10.91
C ILE A 340 18.29 -6.02 -9.56
N TRP A 341 18.22 -4.85 -8.93
CA TRP A 341 18.82 -4.65 -7.62
C TRP A 341 18.21 -5.62 -6.59
N LYS A 342 16.89 -5.76 -6.59
CA LYS A 342 16.13 -6.61 -5.67
C LYS A 342 16.46 -8.10 -5.86
N LEU A 343 16.61 -8.56 -7.10
CA LEU A 343 16.84 -9.97 -7.42
C LEU A 343 18.32 -10.38 -7.28
N GLU A 344 19.25 -9.51 -7.67
CA GLU A 344 20.67 -9.88 -7.78
C GLU A 344 21.53 -9.26 -6.69
N LYS A 345 21.35 -7.96 -6.42
CA LYS A 345 22.30 -7.17 -5.64
C LYS A 345 21.95 -7.10 -4.16
N GLU A 346 20.69 -7.26 -3.78
CA GLU A 346 20.25 -7.14 -2.37
C GLU A 346 20.97 -8.15 -1.47
N SER A 347 21.09 -9.41 -1.89
CA SER A 347 21.79 -10.47 -1.14
C SER A 347 23.30 -10.29 -1.12
N GLU A 348 23.92 -9.92 -2.25
CA GLU A 348 25.37 -9.69 -2.34
C GLU A 348 25.81 -8.50 -1.49
N THR A 349 25.01 -7.44 -1.51
CA THR A 349 25.26 -6.25 -0.70
C THR A 349 25.09 -6.57 0.78
N THR A 350 24.09 -7.38 1.14
CA THR A 350 23.92 -7.90 2.51
C THR A 350 25.13 -8.74 2.96
N ALA A 351 25.65 -9.62 2.10
CA ALA A 351 26.82 -10.45 2.42
C ALA A 351 28.11 -9.64 2.58
N LYS A 352 28.35 -8.64 1.71
CA LYS A 352 29.50 -7.72 1.82
C LYS A 352 29.50 -6.94 3.14
N ILE A 353 28.32 -6.61 3.68
CA ILE A 353 28.18 -5.94 4.98
C ILE A 353 28.60 -6.84 6.13
N VAL A 354 28.11 -8.07 6.15
CA VAL A 354 28.48 -9.03 7.21
C VAL A 354 29.99 -9.24 7.21
N GLN A 355 30.60 -9.37 6.02
CA GLN A 355 32.05 -9.48 5.87
C GLN A 355 32.80 -8.22 6.35
N GLN A 356 32.31 -7.02 6.02
CA GLN A 356 32.91 -5.74 6.45
C GLN A 356 32.71 -5.47 7.95
N GLN A 357 31.59 -5.87 8.55
CA GLN A 357 31.34 -5.75 9.99
C GLN A 357 32.24 -6.69 10.80
N ILE A 358 32.51 -7.89 10.29
CA ILE A 358 33.47 -8.82 10.90
C ILE A 358 34.90 -8.28 10.78
N SER A 359 35.23 -7.59 9.67
CA SER A 359 36.57 -7.03 9.42
C SER A 359 36.83 -5.69 10.13
N SER A 360 35.79 -4.95 10.51
CA SER A 360 35.88 -3.62 11.16
C SER A 360 35.92 -3.67 12.69
N MET A 361 35.81 -4.86 13.30
CA MET A 361 36.12 -5.06 14.73
C MET A 361 37.62 -4.87 15.06
N SER A 362 38.49 -4.70 14.05
CA SER A 362 39.95 -4.62 14.22
C SER A 362 40.60 -3.35 13.66
N SER A 363 39.84 -2.37 13.15
CA SER A 363 40.46 -1.11 12.65
C SER A 363 39.63 0.14 12.93
N THR A 364 40.21 1.05 13.72
CA THR A 364 39.69 2.35 14.13
C THR A 364 39.80 3.42 13.03
N THR A 365 39.44 3.09 11.79
CA THR A 365 39.50 4.06 10.68
C THR A 365 38.17 4.77 10.56
N ILE A 366 38.11 6.06 10.92
CA ILE A 366 36.93 6.91 10.76
C ILE A 366 36.62 7.04 9.27
N VAL A 367 35.62 6.30 8.78
CA VAL A 367 35.13 6.45 7.40
C VAL A 367 34.33 7.75 7.33
N LYS A 368 34.93 8.80 6.76
CA LYS A 368 34.26 10.09 6.55
C LYS A 368 33.07 9.90 5.59
N LYS A 369 31.85 10.11 6.08
CA LYS A 369 30.62 10.06 5.28
C LYS A 369 30.62 11.17 4.22
N GLN A 370 30.16 10.84 3.01
CA GLN A 370 30.06 11.80 1.89
C GLN A 370 28.92 12.79 2.12
N TYR A 371 27.82 12.31 2.71
CA TYR A 371 26.64 13.10 3.02
C TYR A 371 26.39 13.06 4.52
N ASP A 372 25.86 14.17 5.04
CA ASP A 372 25.37 14.23 6.40
C ASP A 372 23.96 13.61 6.44
N ILE A 373 23.14 13.88 5.42
CA ILE A 373 21.75 13.44 5.38
C ILE A 373 21.40 12.89 4.00
N MET A 374 20.65 11.79 3.96
CA MET A 374 19.88 11.36 2.79
C MET A 374 18.38 11.54 3.06
N ILE A 375 17.64 12.17 2.15
CA ILE A 375 16.18 12.33 2.23
C ILE A 375 15.51 11.32 1.30
N SER A 376 14.79 10.37 1.90
CA SER A 376 13.90 9.44 1.21
C SER A 376 12.46 9.96 1.30
N TYR A 377 11.83 10.23 0.16
CA TYR A 377 10.49 10.82 0.08
C TYR A 377 9.70 10.39 -1.17
N SER A 378 8.38 10.55 -1.15
CA SER A 378 7.54 10.39 -2.33
C SER A 378 7.47 11.70 -3.12
N HIS A 379 7.40 11.62 -4.45
CA HIS A 379 7.25 12.82 -5.29
C HIS A 379 6.03 13.68 -4.95
N ASN A 380 5.00 13.09 -4.35
CA ASN A 380 3.82 13.84 -3.89
C ASN A 380 4.13 14.77 -2.70
N ASP A 381 5.20 14.51 -1.95
CA ASP A 381 5.63 15.30 -0.78
C ASP A 381 6.74 16.31 -1.13
N ARG A 382 6.98 16.53 -2.44
CA ARG A 382 8.12 17.29 -2.97
C ARG A 382 8.24 18.68 -2.36
N GLU A 383 7.14 19.44 -2.24
CA GLU A 383 7.19 20.82 -1.77
C GLU A 383 7.76 20.94 -0.35
N LEU A 384 7.27 20.12 0.58
CA LEU A 384 7.74 20.12 1.96
C LEU A 384 9.17 19.57 2.06
N CYS A 385 9.50 18.49 1.35
CA CYS A 385 10.86 17.92 1.31
C CYS A 385 11.91 18.91 0.79
N HIS A 386 11.61 19.63 -0.29
CA HIS A 386 12.53 20.66 -0.81
C HIS A 386 12.65 21.85 0.14
N ARG A 387 11.60 22.19 0.90
CA ARG A 387 11.71 23.20 1.94
C ARG A 387 12.63 22.74 3.08
N ILE A 388 12.54 21.48 3.50
CA ILE A 388 13.45 20.87 4.48
C ILE A 388 14.89 20.88 3.96
N LEU A 389 15.10 20.44 2.72
CA LEU A 389 16.40 20.47 2.02
C LEU A 389 17.04 21.85 2.10
N ASN A 390 16.32 22.89 1.66
CA ASN A 390 16.84 24.26 1.64
C ASN A 390 17.29 24.76 3.02
N PHE A 391 16.61 24.34 4.09
CA PHE A 391 17.01 24.71 5.45
C PHE A 391 18.23 23.91 5.91
N LEU A 392 18.28 22.60 5.66
CA LEU A 392 19.46 21.78 5.97
C LEU A 392 20.73 22.27 5.25
N GLU A 393 20.60 22.68 3.98
CA GLU A 393 21.72 23.25 3.22
C GLU A 393 22.16 24.62 3.75
N LYS A 394 21.21 25.48 4.17
CA LYS A 394 21.53 26.76 4.85
C LYS A 394 22.30 26.53 6.15
N ASP A 395 22.01 25.43 6.84
CA ASP A 395 22.73 24.98 8.02
C ASP A 395 24.03 24.22 7.69
N GLN A 396 24.50 24.31 6.44
CA GLN A 396 25.76 23.76 5.94
C GLN A 396 25.85 22.23 6.01
N LEU A 397 24.71 21.53 6.06
CA LEU A 397 24.66 20.08 5.97
C LEU A 397 24.66 19.63 4.51
N ARG A 398 25.49 18.62 4.21
CA ARG A 398 25.56 17.99 2.89
C ARG A 398 24.41 17.01 2.76
N VAL A 399 23.39 17.39 2.01
CA VAL A 399 22.19 16.59 1.82
C VAL A 399 22.21 15.90 0.45
N TRP A 400 21.88 14.62 0.44
CA TRP A 400 21.48 13.91 -0.76
C TRP A 400 19.96 13.77 -0.76
N ILE A 401 19.31 14.18 -1.85
CA ILE A 401 17.87 13.96 -2.05
C ILE A 401 17.68 13.41 -3.44
N ASP A 402 16.75 12.46 -3.56
CA ASP A 402 16.47 11.87 -4.85
C ASP A 402 15.66 12.84 -5.74
N SER A 403 16.35 13.59 -6.60
CA SER A 403 15.73 14.39 -7.65
C SER A 403 15.64 13.56 -8.94
N ARG A 404 14.88 12.46 -8.93
CA ARG A 404 14.74 11.50 -10.06
C ARG A 404 14.42 12.13 -11.42
N LEU A 405 13.96 13.38 -11.46
CA LEU A 405 13.56 14.08 -12.68
C LEU A 405 14.67 14.81 -13.43
N MET A 406 15.93 14.83 -12.97
CA MET A 406 16.96 15.66 -13.65
C MET A 406 18.27 14.98 -14.07
N HIS A 407 18.77 13.90 -13.44
CA HIS A 407 20.14 13.42 -13.74
C HIS A 407 20.42 11.89 -13.65
N GLY A 408 19.42 11.01 -13.83
CA GLY A 408 19.69 9.57 -14.01
C GLY A 408 20.36 8.86 -12.82
N ALA A 409 20.05 9.26 -11.59
CA ALA A 409 20.53 8.57 -10.40
C ALA A 409 19.99 7.14 -10.36
N THR A 410 20.87 6.15 -10.51
CA THR A 410 20.53 4.72 -10.49
C THR A 410 20.30 4.23 -9.06
N PHE A 411 19.68 3.04 -8.89
CA PHE A 411 19.60 2.38 -7.57
C PHE A 411 20.97 2.15 -6.93
N ASP A 412 22.03 2.03 -7.73
CA ASP A 412 23.40 1.97 -7.21
C ASP A 412 23.83 3.33 -6.62
N ALA A 413 23.39 4.46 -7.20
CA ALA A 413 23.63 5.79 -6.63
C ALA A 413 22.82 6.01 -5.35
N MET A 414 21.55 5.59 -5.32
CA MET A 414 20.71 5.58 -4.12
C MET A 414 21.32 4.71 -3.01
N ALA A 415 21.75 3.48 -3.32
CA ALA A 415 22.40 2.60 -2.36
C ALA A 415 23.69 3.22 -1.82
N LYS A 416 24.53 3.79 -2.69
CA LYS A 416 25.73 4.54 -2.28
C LYS A 416 25.38 5.75 -1.41
N ALA A 417 24.30 6.47 -1.70
CA ALA A 417 23.88 7.62 -0.90
C ALA A 417 23.46 7.18 0.51
N ILE A 418 22.64 6.13 0.63
CA ILE A 418 22.24 5.53 1.91
C ILE A 418 23.47 5.05 2.71
N GLU A 419 24.42 4.38 2.05
CA GLU A 419 25.64 3.88 2.69
C GLU A 419 26.58 5.00 3.17
N ASN A 420 26.65 6.10 2.41
CA ASN A 420 27.56 7.22 2.66
C ASN A 420 26.88 8.41 3.35
N ALA A 421 25.66 8.25 3.83
CA ALA A 421 24.97 9.20 4.69
C ALA A 421 25.21 8.90 6.18
N GLU A 422 25.22 9.95 7.01
CA GLU A 422 25.20 9.82 8.47
C GLU A 422 23.78 9.53 8.98
N PHE A 423 22.79 10.27 8.45
CA PHE A 423 21.37 10.09 8.72
C PHE A 423 20.56 9.82 7.46
N VAL A 424 19.47 9.07 7.60
CA VAL A 424 18.46 8.86 6.57
C VAL A 424 17.11 9.37 7.07
N LEU A 425 16.57 10.41 6.44
CA LEU A 425 15.24 10.92 6.74
C LEU A 425 14.21 10.12 5.95
N ILE A 426 13.28 9.48 6.65
CA ILE A 426 12.14 8.77 6.03
C ILE A 426 10.93 9.70 6.08
N CYS A 427 10.56 10.31 4.97
CA CYS A 427 9.45 11.25 4.88
C CYS A 427 8.14 10.48 4.70
N MET A 428 7.51 10.14 5.83
CA MET A 428 6.32 9.30 5.91
C MET A 428 5.06 10.04 5.47
N SER A 429 4.38 9.46 4.49
CA SER A 429 3.06 9.84 3.97
C SER A 429 2.40 8.60 3.39
N ASP A 430 1.12 8.67 3.04
CA ASP A 430 0.47 7.61 2.27
C ASP A 430 1.25 7.36 0.97
N ALA A 431 1.52 8.42 0.19
CA ALA A 431 2.24 8.31 -1.07
C ALA A 431 3.65 7.71 -0.95
N TYR A 432 4.32 7.89 0.18
CA TYR A 432 5.60 7.24 0.48
C TYR A 432 5.42 5.74 0.66
N LYS A 433 4.44 5.35 1.48
CA LYS A 433 4.21 3.96 1.81
C LYS A 433 3.70 3.12 0.63
N GLN A 434 2.97 3.76 -0.28
CA GLN A 434 2.48 3.15 -1.53
C GLN A 434 3.56 2.94 -2.60
N SER A 435 4.74 3.55 -2.43
CA SER A 435 5.81 3.50 -3.40
C SER A 435 6.71 2.28 -3.13
N PRO A 436 6.76 1.27 -4.03
CA PRO A 436 7.66 0.14 -3.86
C PRO A 436 9.14 0.57 -3.85
N PHE A 437 9.45 1.72 -4.46
CA PHE A 437 10.78 2.31 -4.40
C PHE A 437 11.14 2.85 -3.02
N CYS A 438 10.19 3.53 -2.36
CA CYS A 438 10.35 4.01 -1.00
C CYS A 438 10.43 2.84 -0.01
N GLU A 439 9.61 1.79 -0.20
CA GLU A 439 9.70 0.55 0.58
C GLU A 439 11.09 -0.09 0.46
N MET A 440 11.67 -0.07 -0.75
CA MET A 440 13.02 -0.59 -0.98
C MET A 440 14.11 0.29 -0.35
N GLU A 441 14.02 1.61 -0.46
CA GLU A 441 14.94 2.57 0.19
C GLU A 441 14.95 2.40 1.71
N ALA A 442 13.77 2.43 2.32
CA ALA A 442 13.60 2.28 3.77
C ALA A 442 14.11 0.91 4.25
N SER A 443 13.71 -0.16 3.57
CA SER A 443 14.18 -1.52 3.87
C SER A 443 15.69 -1.63 3.77
N TYR A 444 16.30 -0.99 2.77
CA TYR A 444 17.75 -0.99 2.61
C TYR A 444 18.46 -0.20 3.71
N ALA A 445 18.01 1.01 4.03
CA ALA A 445 18.56 1.83 5.10
C ALA A 445 18.52 1.11 6.46
N ILE A 446 17.43 0.40 6.75
CA ILE A 446 17.28 -0.43 7.96
C ILE A 446 18.29 -1.59 7.96
N LYS A 447 18.41 -2.33 6.85
CA LYS A 447 19.40 -3.41 6.71
C LYS A 447 20.84 -2.90 6.88
N ARG A 448 21.12 -1.67 6.44
CA ARG A 448 22.41 -0.98 6.62
C ARG A 448 22.64 -0.45 8.03
N ARG A 449 21.63 -0.53 8.93
CA ARG A 449 21.65 0.08 10.27
C ARG A 449 21.97 1.57 10.22
N CYS A 450 21.43 2.28 9.23
CA CYS A 450 21.57 3.74 9.16
C CYS A 450 20.83 4.41 10.33
N HIS A 451 21.25 5.63 10.70
CA HIS A 451 20.52 6.45 11.67
C HIS A 451 19.29 7.05 11.00
N ILE A 452 18.14 6.44 11.26
CA ILE A 452 16.89 6.83 10.62
C ILE A 452 16.14 7.81 11.50
N ILE A 453 15.71 8.93 10.91
CA ILE A 453 14.80 9.89 11.54
C ILE A 453 13.52 9.95 10.68
N PRO A 454 12.42 9.35 11.14
CA PRO A 454 11.15 9.44 10.43
C PRO A 454 10.53 10.84 10.56
N LEU A 455 9.97 11.37 9.46
CA LEU A 455 9.27 12.65 9.41
C LEU A 455 7.84 12.42 8.99
N VAL A 456 6.86 12.93 9.71
CA VAL A 456 5.44 12.91 9.28
C VAL A 456 5.20 14.11 8.37
N MET A 457 4.72 13.83 7.16
CA MET A 457 4.54 14.84 6.09
C MET A 457 3.10 15.33 5.97
N THR A 458 2.12 14.51 6.36
CA THR A 458 0.69 14.78 6.20
C THR A 458 -0.04 14.73 7.54
N ALA A 459 -1.00 15.64 7.73
CA ALA A 459 -1.72 15.76 8.99
C ALA A 459 -2.48 14.47 9.32
N ASN A 460 -2.45 14.08 10.60
CA ASN A 460 -3.08 12.87 11.12
C ASN A 460 -2.56 11.54 10.55
N TYR A 461 -1.42 11.56 9.84
CA TYR A 461 -0.82 10.34 9.33
C TYR A 461 -0.23 9.48 10.46
N LYS A 462 -0.44 8.17 10.36
CA LYS A 462 0.15 7.18 11.26
C LYS A 462 0.73 6.05 10.43
N ALA A 463 2.04 5.81 10.58
CA ALA A 463 2.68 4.67 9.93
C ALA A 463 2.16 3.35 10.51
N ASP A 464 1.85 2.40 9.64
CA ASP A 464 1.34 1.06 9.96
C ASP A 464 1.86 0.03 8.91
N GLY A 465 1.58 -1.27 9.06
CA GLY A 465 2.10 -2.33 8.17
C GLY A 465 3.63 -2.29 8.03
N TRP A 466 4.17 -2.45 6.81
CA TRP A 466 5.62 -2.48 6.62
C TRP A 466 6.33 -1.23 7.18
N LEU A 467 5.83 -0.02 6.88
CA LEU A 467 6.47 1.22 7.35
C LEU A 467 6.30 1.40 8.86
N GLY A 468 5.14 1.02 9.40
CA GLY A 468 4.90 1.01 10.84
C GLY A 468 5.85 0.06 11.56
N VAL A 469 6.04 -1.16 11.05
CA VAL A 469 7.03 -2.10 11.60
C VAL A 469 8.43 -1.50 11.56
N LEU A 470 8.83 -0.88 10.44
CA LEU A 470 10.16 -0.27 10.29
C LEU A 470 10.39 0.95 11.21
N THR A 471 9.35 1.74 11.48
CA THR A 471 9.48 3.04 12.18
C THR A 471 8.95 3.04 13.60
N SER A 472 8.29 1.96 14.05
CA SER A 472 7.64 1.84 15.37
C SER A 472 8.53 2.16 16.56
N ALA A 473 9.82 1.82 16.48
CA ALA A 473 10.80 2.03 17.54
C ALA A 473 11.58 3.35 17.42
N LEU A 474 11.25 4.19 16.42
CA LEU A 474 11.99 5.41 16.11
C LEU A 474 11.21 6.65 16.56
N ILE A 475 11.92 7.67 17.04
CA ILE A 475 11.34 8.96 17.35
C ILE A 475 11.12 9.71 16.04
N TYR A 476 9.88 10.10 15.75
CA TYR A 476 9.53 10.84 14.55
C TYR A 476 9.33 12.34 14.81
N VAL A 477 9.48 13.14 13.76
CA VAL A 477 9.20 14.59 13.78
C VAL A 477 7.93 14.87 12.98
N ASP A 478 6.94 15.53 13.59
CA ASP A 478 5.65 15.79 12.96
C ASP A 478 5.54 17.23 12.44
N PHE A 479 5.78 17.43 11.14
CA PHE A 479 5.75 18.74 10.50
C PHE A 479 4.35 19.38 10.49
N PRO A 480 3.28 18.66 10.10
CA PRO A 480 1.91 19.18 10.18
C PRO A 480 1.50 19.60 11.58
N LYS A 481 1.85 18.82 12.61
CA LYS A 481 1.45 19.09 14.00
C LYS A 481 2.16 20.29 14.61
N PHE A 482 3.47 20.42 14.38
CA PHE A 482 4.26 21.48 15.02
C PHE A 482 4.35 22.76 14.19
N GLY A 483 4.03 22.70 12.89
CA GLY A 483 4.37 23.74 11.93
C GLY A 483 5.87 23.72 11.60
N PHE A 484 6.22 24.27 10.43
CA PHE A 484 7.54 24.05 9.84
C PHE A 484 8.70 24.44 10.75
N ASP A 485 8.71 25.65 11.31
CA ASP A 485 9.88 26.16 12.04
C ASP A 485 10.15 25.34 13.31
N LYS A 486 9.10 24.98 14.07
CA LYS A 486 9.24 24.17 15.29
C LYS A 486 9.63 22.74 14.96
N ALA A 487 9.00 22.13 13.95
CA ALA A 487 9.35 20.78 13.50
C ALA A 487 10.80 20.70 13.04
N TYR A 488 11.27 21.71 12.29
CA TYR A 488 12.65 21.76 11.83
C TYR A 488 13.65 21.88 12.99
N GLN A 489 13.36 22.68 14.03
CA GLN A 489 14.20 22.73 15.22
C GLN A 489 14.25 21.38 15.96
N GLU A 490 13.13 20.64 16.01
CA GLU A 490 13.11 19.31 16.60
C GLU A 490 13.94 18.29 15.80
N LEU A 491 13.86 18.35 14.46
CA LEU A 491 14.74 17.56 13.58
C LEU A 491 16.22 17.83 13.86
N LYS A 492 16.61 19.11 13.93
CA LYS A 492 18.00 19.48 14.27
C LYS A 492 18.42 18.94 15.63
N ARG A 493 17.56 19.12 16.64
CA ARG A 493 17.83 18.64 18.00
C ARG A 493 18.13 17.13 18.01
N GLN A 494 17.40 16.34 17.23
CA GLN A 494 17.66 14.90 17.12
C GLN A 494 18.99 14.59 16.44
N ILE A 495 19.32 15.30 15.36
CA ILE A 495 20.62 15.18 14.66
C ILE A 495 21.77 15.52 15.63
N ASP A 496 21.65 16.62 16.36
CA ASP A 496 22.69 17.11 17.27
C ASP A 496 22.87 16.18 18.47
N LEU A 497 21.78 15.70 19.07
CA LEU A 497 21.84 14.74 20.18
C LEU A 497 22.51 13.44 19.78
N TYR A 498 22.21 12.94 18.57
CA TYR A 498 22.85 11.74 18.07
C TYR A 498 24.37 11.95 17.92
N ARG A 499 24.79 13.06 17.31
CA ARG A 499 26.22 13.41 17.15
C ARG A 499 26.95 13.59 18.48
N MET A 500 26.29 14.17 19.48
CA MET A 500 26.84 14.31 20.83
C MET A 500 27.04 12.95 21.51
N ASN A 501 26.05 12.05 21.44
CA ASN A 501 26.13 10.73 22.03
C ASN A 501 27.19 9.83 21.37
N ASP A 502 27.32 9.90 20.04
CA ASP A 502 28.39 9.20 19.31
C ASP A 502 29.78 9.73 19.73
N SER A 503 29.93 11.04 19.87
CA SER A 503 31.18 11.67 20.35
C SER A 503 31.56 11.24 21.77
N ASN A 504 30.60 11.18 22.69
CA ASN A 504 30.84 10.74 24.08
C ASN A 504 31.19 9.24 24.16
N SER A 505 30.55 8.39 23.35
CA SER A 505 30.87 6.96 23.28
C SER A 505 32.32 6.69 22.81
N ARG A 506 32.86 7.58 21.97
CA ARG A 506 34.25 7.50 21.46
C ARG A 506 35.28 7.97 22.48
N LEU A 507 34.95 8.94 23.33
CA LEU A 507 35.82 9.43 24.40
C LEU A 507 35.99 8.41 25.53
N VAL A 508 34.91 7.73 25.92
CA VAL A 508 34.96 6.69 26.98
C VAL A 508 35.82 5.49 26.57
N ASN A 509 35.83 5.12 25.28
CA ASN A 509 36.65 4.02 24.76
C ASN A 509 38.15 4.36 24.66
N GLN A 510 38.54 5.64 24.72
CA GLN A 510 39.95 6.05 24.70
C GLN A 510 40.57 6.09 26.11
N GLU A 511 39.78 6.26 27.17
CA GLU A 511 40.28 6.30 28.55
C GLU A 511 40.43 4.92 29.21
N GLN A 512 39.88 3.84 28.63
CA GLN A 512 39.94 2.49 29.22
C GLN A 512 41.13 1.61 28.78
N VAL A 513 42.11 2.13 28.03
CA VAL A 513 43.27 1.33 27.57
C VAL A 513 44.43 1.28 28.58
N HIS A 514 44.36 2.04 29.69
CA HIS A 514 45.33 1.95 30.77
C HIS A 514 44.66 1.85 32.15
N HIS A 515 44.31 0.64 32.58
CA HIS A 515 44.61 0.16 33.95
C HIS A 515 44.28 -1.33 34.15
N ASN A 516 45.19 -2.03 34.81
CA ASN A 516 45.11 -3.45 35.19
C ASN A 516 43.94 -3.74 36.17
N PRO A 517 43.42 -4.97 36.20
CA PRO A 517 42.21 -5.33 36.94
C PRO A 517 42.54 -5.75 38.38
N SER A 518 42.07 -5.01 39.38
CA SER A 518 41.97 -5.50 40.76
C SER A 518 41.01 -4.65 41.60
N SER A 519 40.06 -5.34 42.24
CA SER A 519 39.31 -4.95 43.45
C SER A 519 38.12 -4.00 43.28
N ILE A 520 36.91 -4.58 43.26
CA ILE A 520 35.67 -3.89 43.61
C ILE A 520 35.47 -4.10 45.12
N VAL A 521 35.50 -3.01 45.89
CA VAL A 521 34.97 -2.97 47.27
C VAL A 521 34.04 -1.77 47.38
N ASP A 522 32.90 -2.04 47.99
CA ASP A 522 31.74 -1.18 48.23
C ASP A 522 32.06 0.18 48.87
N VAL A 523 31.38 1.23 48.41
CA VAL A 523 31.04 2.40 49.25
C VAL A 523 29.64 2.90 48.90
N ILE A 524 28.69 2.65 49.80
CA ILE A 524 27.39 3.30 49.89
C ILE A 524 27.59 4.66 50.59
N PRO A 525 26.85 5.72 50.20
CA PRO A 525 26.41 6.70 51.18
C PRO A 525 24.88 6.77 51.27
N ASN A 526 24.38 6.49 52.47
CA ASN A 526 23.10 7.00 52.96
C ASN A 526 23.13 8.54 52.89
N THR A 527 22.01 9.27 52.74
CA THR A 527 21.18 9.69 53.88
C THR A 527 19.93 10.47 53.39
N VAL A 528 18.77 9.97 53.84
CA VAL A 528 17.54 10.66 54.31
C VAL A 528 16.51 11.26 53.33
N LEU A 529 15.31 10.76 53.57
CA LEU A 529 13.97 11.09 53.11
C LEU A 529 13.52 12.52 53.48
N THR A 530 12.89 13.20 52.53
CA THR A 530 11.68 13.99 52.78
C THR A 530 10.65 13.67 51.72
N VAL A 531 9.46 13.28 52.19
CA VAL A 531 8.30 12.85 51.42
C VAL A 531 7.66 14.05 50.74
N ASP A 532 7.45 13.98 49.42
CA ASP A 532 6.34 14.68 48.79
C ASP A 532 5.79 13.89 47.61
N ASN A 533 4.49 13.62 47.68
CA ASN A 533 3.72 12.77 46.77
C ASN A 533 3.47 13.48 45.44
N LYS A 534 4.22 13.13 44.38
CA LYS A 534 3.75 13.14 42.97
C LYS A 534 4.41 11.98 42.22
N LYS A 535 3.61 11.05 41.68
CA LYS A 535 4.09 9.96 40.81
C LYS A 535 4.73 10.56 39.56
N GLU A 536 6.05 10.62 39.51
CA GLU A 536 6.80 10.82 38.27
C GLU A 536 6.60 9.60 37.33
N PRO A 537 6.54 9.79 36.01
CA PRO A 537 6.52 8.69 35.07
C PRO A 537 7.85 7.93 35.14
N ARG A 538 7.80 6.61 35.33
CA ARG A 538 9.01 5.76 35.42
C ARG A 538 9.83 5.88 34.12
N PRO A 539 11.17 5.86 34.19
CA PRO A 539 12.03 5.84 33.00
C PRO A 539 11.71 4.61 32.14
N VAL A 540 11.56 4.82 30.83
CA VAL A 540 11.31 3.75 29.86
C VAL A 540 12.56 2.88 29.76
N VAL A 541 12.50 1.65 30.29
CA VAL A 541 13.58 0.69 30.17
C VAL A 541 13.49 0.03 28.79
N THR A 542 14.51 0.22 27.96
CA THR A 542 14.60 -0.42 26.63
C THR A 542 15.11 -1.85 26.75
N TYR A 543 14.32 -2.83 26.30
CA TYR A 543 14.73 -4.23 26.24
C TYR A 543 15.31 -4.58 24.87
N PRO A 544 16.44 -5.31 24.79
CA PRO A 544 16.86 -5.93 23.54
C PRO A 544 15.75 -6.83 22.98
N TYR A 545 15.52 -6.80 21.66
CA TYR A 545 14.44 -7.56 21.03
C TYR A 545 14.59 -9.08 21.19
N CYS A 546 15.82 -9.58 21.21
CA CYS A 546 16.11 -10.99 21.45
C CYS A 546 16.32 -11.21 22.95
N ILE A 547 15.53 -12.10 23.55
CA ILE A 547 15.64 -12.42 24.97
C ILE A 547 17.04 -12.91 25.34
N ASP A 548 17.77 -13.60 24.46
CA ASP A 548 19.12 -14.13 24.76
C ASP A 548 20.16 -13.03 25.08
N LEU A 549 19.85 -11.77 24.73
CA LEU A 549 20.67 -10.59 25.02
C LEU A 549 20.32 -9.93 26.38
N TRP A 550 19.32 -10.43 27.09
CA TRP A 550 18.89 -9.84 28.37
C TRP A 550 19.87 -10.14 29.49
N THR A 551 20.19 -9.11 30.28
CA THR A 551 20.97 -9.21 31.52
C THR A 551 20.01 -9.47 32.69
N LYS A 552 20.53 -9.74 33.88
CA LYS A 552 19.70 -9.87 35.10
C LYS A 552 18.88 -8.60 35.36
N ASP A 553 19.48 -7.43 35.09
CA ASP A 553 18.80 -6.14 35.24
C ASP A 553 17.67 -5.95 34.22
N HIS A 554 17.83 -6.44 32.98
CA HIS A 554 16.76 -6.45 31.99
C HIS A 554 15.59 -7.36 32.43
N VAL A 555 15.87 -8.55 32.95
CA VAL A 555 14.84 -9.47 33.47
C VAL A 555 14.09 -8.84 34.65
N LYS A 556 14.83 -8.27 35.61
CA LYS A 556 14.22 -7.58 36.76
C LYS A 556 13.38 -6.39 36.34
N SER A 557 13.87 -5.57 35.41
CA SER A 557 13.15 -4.40 34.90
C SER A 557 11.88 -4.81 34.15
N PHE A 558 11.95 -5.87 33.33
CA PHE A 558 10.79 -6.43 32.63
C PHE A 558 9.69 -6.88 33.60
N LEU A 559 10.05 -7.61 34.65
CA LEU A 559 9.08 -8.07 35.64
C LEU A 559 8.41 -6.89 36.37
N LEU A 560 9.16 -5.82 36.66
CA LEU A 560 8.63 -4.62 37.30
C LEU A 560 7.79 -3.74 36.35
N ASP A 561 8.15 -3.68 35.06
CA ASP A 561 7.44 -2.91 34.02
C ASP A 561 6.09 -3.56 33.66
N LYS A 562 6.04 -4.89 33.68
CA LYS A 562 4.82 -5.66 33.36
C LYS A 562 3.95 -6.00 34.59
N GLU A 563 4.24 -5.39 35.73
CA GLU A 563 3.51 -5.63 37.00
C GLU A 563 3.52 -7.12 37.42
N LEU A 564 4.63 -7.82 37.13
CA LEU A 564 4.86 -9.24 37.43
C LEU A 564 5.71 -9.44 38.70
N ASP A 565 5.53 -8.56 39.70
CA ASP A 565 6.31 -8.53 40.94
C ASP A 565 6.29 -9.87 41.70
N ALA A 566 5.20 -10.65 41.57
CA ALA A 566 5.07 -11.96 42.19
C ALA A 566 6.12 -12.98 41.74
N LEU A 567 6.70 -12.79 40.55
CA LEU A 567 7.72 -13.67 39.98
C LEU A 567 9.16 -13.22 40.29
N LEU A 568 9.36 -12.01 40.84
CA LEU A 568 10.69 -11.49 41.17
C LEU A 568 11.52 -12.45 42.04
N PRO A 569 10.98 -13.06 43.13
CA PRO A 569 11.78 -13.91 44.02
C PRO A 569 12.41 -15.13 43.34
N VAL A 570 11.88 -15.54 42.19
CA VAL A 570 12.31 -16.74 41.47
C VAL A 570 13.08 -16.38 40.18
N LEU A 571 12.64 -15.34 39.47
CA LEU A 571 13.14 -15.03 38.12
C LEU A 571 14.15 -13.87 38.07
N GLU A 572 14.23 -13.00 39.08
CA GLU A 572 15.10 -11.80 39.01
C GLU A 572 16.61 -12.12 38.89
N GLY A 573 17.01 -13.32 39.34
CA GLY A 573 18.40 -13.79 39.25
C GLY A 573 18.78 -14.36 37.88
N MET A 574 17.82 -14.57 36.99
CA MET A 574 18.03 -15.16 35.67
C MET A 574 18.53 -14.11 34.67
N ASN A 575 19.35 -14.54 33.72
CA ASN A 575 19.60 -13.78 32.50
C ASN A 575 18.65 -14.25 31.39
N GLY A 576 18.70 -13.60 30.25
CA GLY A 576 17.85 -13.88 29.11
C GLY A 576 17.81 -15.33 28.64
N LYS A 577 18.96 -16.00 28.61
CA LYS A 577 19.07 -17.42 28.19
C LYS A 577 18.35 -18.35 29.15
N LEU A 578 18.56 -18.18 30.46
CA LEU A 578 17.87 -18.97 31.49
C LEU A 578 16.37 -18.69 31.50
N LEU A 579 15.97 -17.44 31.24
CA LEU A 579 14.56 -17.07 31.17
C LEU A 579 13.88 -17.68 29.93
N ASN A 580 14.58 -17.79 28.80
CA ASN A 580 14.11 -18.47 27.59
C ASN A 580 13.94 -19.99 27.80
N GLU A 581 14.87 -20.63 28.50
CA GLU A 581 14.76 -22.04 28.91
C GLU A 581 13.56 -22.25 29.86
N ALA A 582 13.40 -21.38 30.86
CA ALA A 582 12.27 -21.42 31.78
C ALA A 582 10.92 -21.25 31.04
N TYR A 583 10.86 -20.37 30.05
CA TYR A 583 9.69 -20.21 29.19
C TYR A 583 9.41 -21.47 28.35
N SER A 584 10.45 -22.09 27.79
CA SER A 584 10.32 -23.34 27.03
C SER A 584 9.78 -24.49 27.90
N MET A 585 10.24 -24.59 29.15
CA MET A 585 9.68 -25.54 30.14
C MET A 585 8.21 -25.26 30.43
N CYS A 586 7.84 -23.98 30.57
CA CYS A 586 6.45 -23.57 30.77
C CYS A 586 5.55 -23.97 29.58
N GLN A 587 6.04 -23.87 28.35
CA GLN A 587 5.25 -24.31 27.17
C GLN A 587 5.09 -25.82 27.10
N ALA A 588 6.10 -26.59 27.54
CA ALA A 588 6.04 -28.06 27.55
C ALA A 588 5.05 -28.63 28.58
N ASN A 589 4.90 -28.00 29.76
CA ASN A 589 3.94 -28.42 30.78
C ASN A 589 3.40 -27.23 31.59
N LYS A 590 2.43 -26.51 31.04
CA LYS A 590 1.85 -25.29 31.64
C LYS A 590 1.30 -25.51 33.05
N GLN A 591 0.58 -26.62 33.27
CA GLN A 591 -0.04 -26.90 34.58
C GLN A 591 0.99 -27.28 35.63
N GLY A 592 1.94 -28.17 35.29
CA GLY A 592 3.00 -28.58 36.20
C GLY A 592 3.93 -27.43 36.57
N MET A 593 4.31 -26.60 35.59
CA MET A 593 5.18 -25.45 35.82
C MET A 593 4.52 -24.35 36.63
N PHE A 594 3.22 -24.10 36.45
CA PHE A 594 2.49 -23.18 37.33
C PHE A 594 2.54 -23.63 38.80
N LEU A 595 2.30 -24.92 39.07
CA LEU A 595 2.34 -25.46 40.43
C LEU A 595 3.75 -25.37 41.04
N SER A 596 4.79 -25.71 40.26
CA SER A 596 6.20 -25.62 40.70
C SER A 596 6.61 -24.18 41.01
N LEU A 597 6.33 -23.23 40.09
CA LEU A 597 6.64 -21.82 40.31
C LEU A 597 5.86 -21.24 41.49
N LYS A 598 4.60 -21.65 41.68
CA LYS A 598 3.79 -21.23 42.84
C LYS A 598 4.37 -21.76 44.15
N GLU A 599 4.90 -22.98 44.17
CA GLU A 599 5.57 -23.54 45.34
C GLU A 599 6.86 -22.76 45.68
N ASP A 600 7.67 -22.43 44.68
CA ASP A 600 8.93 -21.68 44.86
C ASP A 600 8.67 -20.23 45.29
N VAL A 601 7.65 -19.58 44.71
CA VAL A 601 7.19 -18.26 45.15
C VAL A 601 6.67 -18.32 46.59
N ASN A 602 5.87 -19.33 46.96
CA ASN A 602 5.38 -19.49 48.34
C ASN A 602 6.51 -19.73 49.35
N LYS A 603 7.57 -20.47 48.97
CA LYS A 603 8.77 -20.66 49.81
C LYS A 603 9.52 -19.36 50.08
N SER A 604 9.45 -18.40 49.16
CA SER A 604 10.10 -17.09 49.34
C SER A 604 9.42 -16.20 50.39
N GLN A 605 8.17 -16.50 50.79
CA GLN A 605 7.30 -15.69 51.67
C GLN A 605 7.08 -14.23 51.23
N ARG A 606 7.53 -13.84 50.03
CA ARG A 606 7.49 -12.45 49.54
C ARG A 606 6.26 -12.13 48.70
N ALA A 607 5.63 -13.13 48.09
CA ALA A 607 4.47 -12.95 47.22
C ALA A 607 3.66 -14.25 47.11
N THR A 608 2.47 -14.16 46.51
CA THR A 608 1.65 -15.29 46.08
C THR A 608 1.43 -15.23 44.58
N LEU A 609 1.82 -16.28 43.85
CA LEU A 609 1.65 -16.35 42.40
C LEU A 609 0.20 -16.73 42.04
N THR A 610 -0.49 -15.88 41.30
CA THR A 610 -1.83 -16.18 40.76
C THR A 610 -1.74 -16.77 39.35
N LEU A 611 -2.82 -17.42 38.90
CA LEU A 611 -2.90 -17.92 37.52
C LEU A 611 -2.85 -16.78 36.50
N LYS A 612 -3.37 -15.59 36.86
CA LYS A 612 -3.31 -14.39 36.03
C LYS A 612 -1.86 -13.98 35.78
N ASP A 613 -1.07 -13.83 36.85
CA ASP A 613 0.34 -13.40 36.75
C ASP A 613 1.15 -14.38 35.89
N TYR A 614 0.91 -15.68 36.06
CA TYR A 614 1.57 -16.71 35.27
C TYR A 614 1.22 -16.63 33.78
N LEU A 615 -0.05 -16.45 33.42
CA LEU A 615 -0.47 -16.34 32.02
C LEU A 615 0.00 -15.03 31.39
N THR A 616 -0.05 -13.92 32.13
CA THR A 616 0.48 -12.62 31.68
C THR A 616 1.97 -12.70 31.41
N PHE A 617 2.74 -13.37 32.28
CA PHE A 617 4.17 -13.61 32.04
C PHE A 617 4.42 -14.34 30.71
N LEU A 618 3.66 -15.41 30.42
CA LEU A 618 3.84 -16.18 29.19
C LEU A 618 3.50 -15.39 27.93
N ASP A 619 2.51 -14.50 27.99
CA ASP A 619 2.10 -13.71 26.82
C ASP A 619 3.08 -12.56 26.54
N GLU A 620 3.49 -11.84 27.60
CA GLU A 620 4.42 -10.71 27.50
C GLU A 620 5.84 -11.15 27.07
N ILE A 621 6.32 -12.28 27.59
CA ILE A 621 7.67 -12.75 27.26
C ILE A 621 7.77 -13.30 25.84
N LYS A 622 6.67 -13.84 25.28
CA LYS A 622 6.61 -14.45 23.94
C LYS A 622 7.07 -13.49 22.84
N ILE A 623 6.85 -12.18 23.03
CA ILE A 623 7.22 -11.11 22.10
C ILE A 623 8.75 -11.09 21.85
N TYR A 624 9.55 -11.52 22.83
CA TYR A 624 11.01 -11.44 22.82
C TYR A 624 11.70 -12.79 22.54
N ILE A 625 10.93 -13.87 22.37
CA ILE A 625 11.47 -15.20 22.06
C ILE A 625 11.74 -15.30 20.55
N PRO A 626 12.97 -15.63 20.11
CA PRO A 626 13.26 -15.86 18.70
C PRO A 626 12.40 -16.99 18.13
N LEU A 627 11.82 -16.79 16.94
CA LEU A 627 11.16 -17.87 16.19
C LEU A 627 12.22 -18.87 15.73
N THR A 628 12.52 -19.87 16.56
CA THR A 628 13.38 -20.99 16.15
C THR A 628 12.61 -21.94 15.23
N GLN A 629 13.25 -22.31 14.12
CA GLN A 629 12.80 -23.39 13.25
C GLN A 629 12.78 -24.72 14.04
N ASN A 630 11.65 -25.42 13.95
CA ASN A 630 11.37 -26.82 14.28
C ASN A 630 11.38 -27.32 15.74
N ASN A 631 10.20 -27.79 16.17
CA ASN A 631 10.02 -29.11 16.76
C ASN A 631 8.64 -29.68 16.36
N SER A 632 8.53 -30.13 15.12
CA SER A 632 7.56 -31.17 14.72
C SER A 632 8.32 -32.46 14.48
N LEU A 633 8.58 -33.21 15.55
CA LEU A 633 8.95 -34.62 15.49
C LEU A 633 8.24 -35.34 16.63
N ASN A 634 7.49 -36.38 16.24
CA ASN A 634 6.85 -37.42 17.03
C ASN A 634 5.39 -37.17 17.48
N THR A 635 4.46 -37.51 16.58
CA THR A 635 3.57 -38.67 16.79
C THR A 635 3.23 -39.32 15.44
N THR A 636 3.93 -40.42 15.16
CA THR A 636 3.43 -41.70 14.61
C THR A 636 2.32 -41.69 13.55
N SER A 637 2.73 -42.08 12.33
CA SER A 637 2.23 -43.28 11.62
C SER A 637 0.72 -43.57 11.67
N ALA A 638 0.02 -43.29 10.58
CA ALA A 638 -0.85 -44.27 9.92
C ALA A 638 -1.27 -43.79 8.52
N VAL A 639 -1.41 -44.77 7.62
CA VAL A 639 -2.10 -44.73 6.32
C VAL A 639 -1.29 -44.27 5.11
N CYS A 640 -0.31 -45.10 4.74
CA CYS A 640 -0.34 -45.67 3.39
C CYS A 640 -1.22 -46.92 3.46
N ASN A 641 -2.35 -46.93 2.75
CA ASN A 641 -2.81 -48.10 2.00
C ASN A 641 -4.04 -47.78 1.13
N LEU A 642 -3.78 -47.91 -0.17
CA LEU A 642 -4.58 -48.59 -1.20
C LEU A 642 -5.74 -47.84 -1.91
N MET A 643 -5.53 -47.80 -3.23
CA MET A 643 -6.41 -47.58 -4.38
C MET A 643 -6.64 -46.14 -4.85
#